data_AF-A0A3D5FW10-F1
#
_entry.id   AF-A0A3D5FW10-F1
#
_cell.length_a   1.000
_cell.length_b   1.000
_cell.length_c   1.000
_cell.angle_alpha   90.00
_cell.angle_beta   90.00
_cell.angle_gamma   90.00
#
_symmetry.space_group_name_H-M   'P 1'
#
loop_
_entity.id
_entity.type
_entity.pdbx_description
1 polymer ?
#
loop_
_entity_poly.entity_id
_entity_poly.type
_entity_poly.pdbx_seq_one_letter_code
_entity_poly.pdbx_strand_id
1 'polypeptide(L)'
;AAFFCGFVFAFCPYKFQHLVGGHYNLMATETLPLVALSLVRLLDAPGKWNVVWAGIWLGITAYTDYYYFALALLLSVTIVGYRVLLTPNRLKTLRYSISSGLLAFVVACPLLIPAISSAIHSDYSIASGHEEHKADLLSLIVPSQRQWVAGPFIPLINRLDTEAIDGTEHSVYVGSGLLILCLLYLRRIGNRRGTPQLFVFITLLFLLLALGPHLSINGREDFDLLDGKLSLPVSFLMDLPIFRSARAPSRFFIVAALGWAVWSGYALKILLSSHPNLRSRSPVLAIVVVVVTAVEYIIPVDLAAVEKPPWIDIIRSDPAPGIVAHMPMRPYQAALWQTEFERPMMAVYTGRLDPEILRYYWRHDALRLFSYPGYVAQIPDKAESKFVVDLVGIRYVAVNRNVPKPERVRRAETILETSFGMERVFSDDVSALYRYPESFRAFRGLDFTTDHYSSELTLLYGWSNRRVVKGKTATWMTRPGSVMLLPPMHDGDYLLSIDMMLVATGEVKLSVEVRGKEVGTSTLQPGRNHLELSVPRGLLSKESSNLVRFVPDHTVGLPHDTGEMIHPAPYGVPVEVYSEGLFTNGLPGASITISDKKIVADLPGVLIVHLDSTGTVVPKFFGHRAEGSTAELMTEFILSAPRSATVALATSGSSDLLEGNINQALAPLGIDPGKKYNELSSLAIVGARDGRKPIIDVGPAVAGIVLGRAPPTYEAAIGLLTVKIASL
;
A
#
# COMPACT_ATOMS: atom_id res chain seq x y z
N ALA A 1 -2.37 6.91 -42.81
CA ALA A 1 -3.21 5.92 -42.10
C ALA A 1 -2.38 5.08 -41.12
N ALA A 2 -1.53 4.13 -41.57
CA ALA A 2 -0.73 3.31 -40.65
C ALA A 2 0.21 4.12 -39.73
N PHE A 3 0.95 5.09 -40.30
CA PHE A 3 1.77 6.03 -39.51
C PHE A 3 0.93 6.81 -38.48
N PHE A 4 -0.26 7.27 -38.87
CA PHE A 4 -1.18 7.99 -37.98
C PHE A 4 -1.68 7.09 -36.83
N CYS A 5 -1.99 5.81 -37.07
CA CYS A 5 -2.31 4.86 -36.00
C CYS A 5 -1.17 4.75 -34.99
N GLY A 6 0.05 4.58 -35.48
CA GLY A 6 1.24 4.49 -34.64
C GLY A 6 1.42 5.75 -33.80
N PHE A 7 1.23 6.93 -34.40
CA PHE A 7 1.28 8.22 -33.71
C PHE A 7 0.23 8.32 -32.59
N VAL A 8 -1.04 8.06 -32.91
CA VAL A 8 -2.16 8.15 -31.96
C VAL A 8 -1.94 7.25 -30.75
N PHE A 9 -1.45 6.02 -30.94
CA PHE A 9 -1.19 5.10 -29.83
C PHE A 9 0.08 5.45 -29.06
N ALA A 10 1.17 5.78 -29.75
CA ALA A 10 2.46 6.04 -29.12
C ALA A 10 2.44 7.29 -28.23
N PHE A 11 1.65 8.30 -28.61
CA PHE A 11 1.57 9.61 -27.99
C PHE A 11 0.20 9.91 -27.36
N CYS A 12 -0.60 8.89 -27.04
CA CYS A 12 -1.90 9.13 -26.43
C CYS A 12 -1.79 9.85 -25.07
N PRO A 13 -2.75 10.72 -24.71
CA PRO A 13 -2.72 11.50 -23.46
C PRO A 13 -2.55 10.64 -22.22
N TYR A 14 -3.16 9.44 -22.20
CA TYR A 14 -3.00 8.45 -21.13
C TYR A 14 -1.53 8.21 -20.77
N LYS A 15 -0.65 8.08 -21.76
CA LYS A 15 0.78 7.83 -21.50
C LYS A 15 1.44 9.06 -20.88
N PHE A 16 1.25 10.24 -21.45
CA PHE A 16 1.84 11.45 -20.90
C PHE A 16 1.37 11.76 -19.47
N GLN A 17 0.11 11.47 -19.14
CA GLN A 17 -0.40 11.63 -17.77
C GLN A 17 0.30 10.73 -16.77
N HIS A 18 0.49 9.46 -17.11
CA HIS A 18 1.21 8.51 -16.26
C HIS A 18 2.70 8.85 -16.17
N LEU A 19 3.29 9.41 -17.24
CA LEU A 19 4.67 9.90 -17.23
C LEU A 19 4.83 11.07 -16.24
N VAL A 20 3.95 12.08 -16.31
CA VAL A 20 3.91 13.20 -15.37
C VAL A 20 3.64 12.71 -13.94
N GLY A 21 2.83 11.67 -13.79
CA GLY A 21 2.56 11.00 -12.53
C GLY A 21 3.70 10.17 -11.95
N GLY A 22 4.81 9.99 -12.66
CA GLY A 22 5.95 9.19 -12.22
C GLY A 22 5.76 7.67 -12.37
N HIS A 23 4.73 7.22 -13.09
CA HIS A 23 4.47 5.80 -13.36
C HIS A 23 5.22 5.33 -14.61
N TYR A 24 6.56 5.32 -14.55
CA TYR A 24 7.41 5.01 -15.70
C TYR A 24 7.19 3.61 -16.28
N ASN A 25 6.84 2.62 -15.44
CA ASN A 25 6.47 1.27 -15.87
C ASN A 25 5.26 1.28 -16.83
N LEU A 26 4.33 2.21 -16.65
CA LEU A 26 3.14 2.35 -17.50
C LEU A 26 3.46 3.05 -18.84
N MET A 27 4.72 3.40 -19.11
CA MET A 27 5.13 3.90 -20.44
C MET A 27 5.42 2.76 -21.42
N ALA A 28 5.75 1.56 -20.90
CA ALA A 28 6.16 0.39 -21.67
C ALA A 28 4.95 -0.31 -22.33
N THR A 29 4.26 0.39 -23.24
CA THR A 29 3.02 -0.07 -23.90
C THR A 29 3.25 -0.72 -25.27
N GLU A 30 4.50 -0.74 -25.76
CA GLU A 30 4.88 -1.20 -27.10
C GLU A 30 4.59 -2.68 -27.37
N THR A 31 4.50 -3.50 -26.31
CA THR A 31 4.18 -4.93 -26.40
C THR A 31 2.72 -5.17 -26.77
N LEU A 32 1.78 -4.30 -26.36
CA LEU A 32 0.34 -4.48 -26.62
C LEU A 32 -0.01 -4.51 -28.12
N PRO A 33 0.45 -3.56 -28.96
CA PRO A 33 0.28 -3.65 -30.41
C PRO A 33 0.90 -4.90 -31.02
N LEU A 34 2.05 -5.35 -30.51
CA LEU A 34 2.76 -6.53 -31.03
C LEU A 34 2.03 -7.83 -30.68
N VAL A 35 1.45 -7.92 -29.48
CA VAL A 35 0.53 -9.00 -29.08
C VAL A 35 -0.69 -9.02 -30.01
N ALA A 36 -1.36 -7.87 -30.19
CA ALA A 36 -2.52 -7.79 -31.07
C ALA A 36 -2.19 -8.18 -32.52
N LEU A 37 -1.09 -7.66 -33.07
CA LEU A 37 -0.64 -7.94 -34.43
C LEU A 37 -0.29 -9.42 -34.63
N SER A 38 0.51 -9.99 -33.72
CA SER A 38 0.95 -11.38 -33.82
C SER A 38 -0.22 -12.36 -33.67
N LEU A 39 -1.18 -12.07 -32.79
CA LEU A 39 -2.42 -12.85 -32.68
C LEU A 39 -3.29 -12.73 -33.91
N VAL A 40 -3.52 -11.52 -34.43
CA VAL A 40 -4.29 -11.36 -35.67
C VAL A 40 -3.64 -12.14 -36.82
N ARG A 41 -2.30 -12.08 -36.96
CA ARG A 41 -1.56 -12.87 -37.96
C ARG A 41 -1.67 -14.38 -37.73
N LEU A 42 -1.60 -14.84 -36.48
CA LEU A 42 -1.77 -16.24 -36.11
C LEU A 42 -3.17 -16.76 -36.50
N LEU A 43 -4.20 -15.95 -36.29
CA LEU A 43 -5.59 -16.35 -36.53
C LEU A 43 -5.95 -16.24 -38.03
N ASP A 44 -5.37 -15.28 -38.76
CA ASP A 44 -5.55 -15.15 -40.20
C ASP A 44 -4.74 -16.21 -40.98
N ALA A 45 -3.52 -16.54 -40.53
CA ALA A 45 -2.64 -17.52 -41.15
C ALA A 45 -1.95 -18.41 -40.08
N PRO A 46 -2.59 -19.49 -39.62
CA PRO A 46 -2.03 -20.33 -38.57
C PRO A 46 -0.74 -21.04 -39.00
N GLY A 47 0.36 -20.82 -38.27
CA GLY A 47 1.66 -21.41 -38.56
C GLY A 47 2.63 -21.30 -37.38
N LYS A 48 3.65 -22.15 -37.36
CA LYS A 48 4.59 -22.27 -36.21
C LYS A 48 5.24 -20.95 -35.82
N TRP A 49 5.64 -20.13 -36.79
CA TRP A 49 6.28 -18.85 -36.51
C TRP A 49 5.31 -17.81 -35.94
N ASN A 50 4.04 -17.83 -36.36
CA ASN A 50 3.02 -16.95 -35.77
C ASN A 50 2.68 -17.37 -34.34
N VAL A 51 2.72 -18.68 -34.03
CA VAL A 51 2.59 -19.18 -32.64
C VAL A 51 3.76 -18.66 -31.81
N VAL A 52 4.97 -18.77 -32.33
CA VAL A 52 6.19 -18.29 -31.65
C VAL A 52 6.10 -16.80 -31.36
N TRP A 53 5.79 -15.96 -32.35
CA TRP A 53 5.69 -14.52 -32.14
C TRP A 53 4.56 -14.14 -31.19
N ALA A 54 3.39 -14.77 -31.29
CA ALA A 54 2.28 -14.51 -30.37
C ALA A 54 2.64 -14.89 -28.92
N GLY A 55 3.30 -16.03 -28.73
CA GLY A 55 3.75 -16.47 -27.41
C GLY A 55 4.86 -15.59 -26.83
N ILE A 56 5.87 -15.25 -27.63
CA ILE A 56 7.00 -14.40 -27.19
C ILE A 56 6.51 -13.01 -26.79
N TRP A 57 5.73 -12.32 -27.63
CA TRP A 57 5.28 -10.97 -27.30
C TRP A 57 4.35 -10.95 -26.08
N LEU A 58 3.47 -11.94 -25.95
CA LEU A 58 2.60 -12.07 -24.78
C LEU A 58 3.42 -12.34 -23.52
N GLY A 59 4.40 -13.25 -23.57
CA GLY A 59 5.27 -13.58 -22.45
C GLY A 59 6.20 -12.43 -22.02
N ILE A 60 6.80 -11.71 -22.98
CA ILE A 60 7.65 -10.54 -22.71
C ILE A 60 6.87 -9.43 -22.00
N THR A 61 5.56 -9.31 -22.23
CA THR A 61 4.72 -8.33 -21.55
C THR A 61 4.73 -8.51 -20.02
N ALA A 62 4.96 -9.72 -19.50
CA ALA A 62 5.11 -9.94 -18.06
C ALA A 62 6.33 -9.22 -17.47
N TYR A 63 7.39 -9.03 -18.26
CA TYR A 63 8.63 -8.37 -17.83
C TYR A 63 8.56 -6.85 -17.93
N THR A 64 7.55 -6.30 -18.60
CA THR A 64 7.31 -4.85 -18.63
C THR A 64 6.49 -4.42 -17.43
N ASP A 65 5.31 -5.02 -17.25
CA ASP A 65 4.41 -4.70 -16.14
C ASP A 65 3.32 -5.78 -15.96
N TYR A 66 3.01 -6.13 -14.71
CA TYR A 66 2.00 -7.16 -14.41
C TYR A 66 0.57 -6.76 -14.81
N TYR A 67 0.21 -5.48 -14.73
CA TYR A 67 -1.08 -4.99 -15.22
C TYR A 67 -1.16 -5.16 -16.73
N TYR A 68 -0.11 -4.79 -17.47
CA TYR A 68 -0.11 -4.93 -18.92
C TYR A 68 -0.09 -6.38 -19.38
N PHE A 69 0.52 -7.28 -18.62
CA PHE A 69 0.39 -8.72 -18.88
C PHE A 69 -1.04 -9.20 -18.72
N ALA A 70 -1.74 -8.81 -17.64
CA ALA A 70 -3.15 -9.13 -17.46
C ALA A 70 -4.03 -8.54 -18.57
N LEU A 71 -3.79 -7.28 -18.97
CA LEU A 71 -4.48 -6.63 -20.08
C LEU A 71 -4.20 -7.34 -21.42
N ALA A 72 -2.97 -7.77 -21.67
CA ALA A 72 -2.58 -8.50 -22.86
C ALA A 72 -3.24 -9.89 -22.91
N LEU A 73 -3.36 -10.58 -21.77
CA LEU A 73 -4.12 -11.84 -21.67
C LEU A 73 -5.60 -11.61 -22.00
N LEU A 74 -6.22 -10.59 -21.40
CA LEU A 74 -7.63 -10.26 -21.67
C LEU A 74 -7.86 -9.86 -23.13
N LEU A 75 -6.95 -9.06 -23.70
CA LEU A 75 -6.94 -8.72 -25.13
C LEU A 75 -6.81 -9.97 -26.00
N SER A 76 -5.94 -10.90 -25.61
CA SER A 76 -5.74 -12.17 -26.32
C SER A 76 -7.01 -13.02 -26.32
N VAL A 77 -7.65 -13.18 -25.15
CA VAL A 77 -8.93 -13.89 -25.00
C VAL A 77 -10.02 -13.22 -25.83
N THR A 78 -10.07 -11.88 -25.85
CA THR A 78 -11.05 -11.11 -26.62
C THR A 78 -10.88 -11.33 -28.13
N ILE A 79 -9.65 -11.23 -28.64
CA ILE A 79 -9.33 -11.43 -30.06
C ILE A 79 -9.64 -12.88 -30.48
N VAL A 80 -9.17 -13.86 -29.70
CA VAL A 80 -9.36 -15.29 -29.97
C VAL A 80 -10.84 -15.64 -29.91
N GLY A 81 -11.55 -15.21 -28.87
CA GLY A 81 -12.98 -15.45 -28.69
C GLY A 81 -13.81 -14.87 -29.85
N TYR A 82 -13.56 -13.61 -30.22
CA TYR A 82 -14.21 -12.97 -31.36
C TYR A 82 -13.99 -13.75 -32.67
N ARG A 83 -12.76 -14.22 -32.92
CA ARG A 83 -12.45 -14.98 -34.15
C ARG A 83 -12.99 -16.40 -34.14
N VAL A 84 -12.99 -17.09 -33.00
CA VAL A 84 -13.54 -18.45 -32.84
C VAL A 84 -15.05 -18.44 -33.08
N LEU A 85 -15.78 -17.42 -32.62
CA LEU A 85 -17.21 -17.29 -32.87
C LEU A 85 -17.54 -17.14 -34.37
N LEU A 86 -16.64 -16.53 -35.14
CA LEU A 86 -16.85 -16.19 -36.55
C LEU A 86 -16.24 -17.17 -37.55
N THR A 87 -15.32 -18.03 -37.12
CA THR A 87 -14.57 -18.94 -38.01
C THR A 87 -15.15 -20.36 -37.96
N PRO A 88 -15.31 -21.07 -39.11
CA PRO A 88 -15.80 -22.44 -39.11
C PRO A 88 -14.81 -23.44 -38.51
N ASN A 89 -13.50 -23.20 -38.60
CA ASN A 89 -12.45 -24.10 -38.10
C ASN A 89 -11.99 -23.78 -36.66
N ARG A 90 -12.95 -23.81 -35.72
CA ARG A 90 -12.75 -23.40 -34.31
C ARG A 90 -11.63 -24.15 -33.60
N LEU A 91 -11.56 -25.47 -33.80
CA LEU A 91 -10.60 -26.33 -33.11
C LEU A 91 -9.16 -26.01 -33.49
N LYS A 92 -8.89 -25.79 -34.78
CA LYS A 92 -7.55 -25.41 -35.26
C LYS A 92 -7.12 -24.08 -34.66
N THR A 93 -8.01 -23.08 -34.69
CA THR A 93 -7.78 -21.76 -34.10
C THR A 93 -7.48 -21.84 -32.61
N LEU A 94 -8.27 -22.62 -31.87
CA LEU A 94 -8.08 -22.80 -30.42
C LEU A 94 -6.75 -23.51 -30.12
N ARG A 95 -6.41 -24.57 -30.85
CA ARG A 95 -5.14 -25.30 -30.68
C ARG A 95 -3.92 -24.39 -30.82
N TYR A 96 -3.89 -23.56 -31.86
CA TYR A 96 -2.78 -22.65 -32.08
C TYR A 96 -2.73 -21.54 -31.03
N SER A 97 -3.89 -21.04 -30.59
CA SER A 97 -3.99 -20.03 -29.53
C SER A 97 -3.53 -20.57 -28.17
N ILE A 98 -3.90 -21.81 -27.83
CA ILE A 98 -3.42 -22.52 -26.64
C ILE A 98 -1.91 -22.73 -26.73
N SER A 99 -1.41 -23.15 -27.89
CA SER A 99 0.04 -23.35 -28.11
C SER A 99 0.84 -22.05 -27.89
N SER A 100 0.33 -20.91 -28.36
CA SER A 100 0.97 -19.61 -28.09
C SER A 100 0.84 -19.20 -26.62
N GLY A 101 -0.29 -19.49 -25.97
CA GLY A 101 -0.47 -19.21 -24.54
C GLY A 101 0.48 -20.02 -23.65
N LEU A 102 0.70 -21.31 -23.98
CA LEU A 102 1.68 -22.16 -23.30
C LEU A 102 3.10 -21.61 -23.48
N LEU A 103 3.47 -21.20 -24.70
CA LEU A 103 4.77 -20.57 -24.93
C LEU A 103 4.92 -19.25 -24.15
N ALA A 104 3.87 -18.42 -24.11
CA ALA A 104 3.88 -17.20 -23.32
C ALA A 104 4.10 -17.49 -21.83
N PHE A 105 3.46 -18.54 -21.30
CA PHE A 105 3.67 -18.98 -19.93
C PHE A 105 5.11 -19.44 -19.68
N VAL A 106 5.71 -20.22 -20.59
CA VAL A 106 7.13 -20.62 -20.50
C VAL A 106 8.05 -19.40 -20.49
N VAL A 107 7.79 -18.39 -21.33
CA VAL A 107 8.58 -17.16 -21.35
C VAL A 107 8.41 -16.36 -20.05
N ALA A 108 7.19 -16.27 -19.52
CA ALA A 108 6.87 -15.50 -18.32
C ALA A 108 7.18 -16.23 -17.00
N CYS A 109 7.36 -17.55 -16.99
CA CYS A 109 7.46 -18.35 -15.77
C CYS A 109 8.62 -17.98 -14.83
N PRO A 110 9.82 -17.55 -15.29
CA PRO A 110 10.89 -17.12 -14.39
C PRO A 110 10.48 -15.97 -13.47
N LEU A 111 9.52 -15.14 -13.90
CA LEU A 111 8.97 -14.04 -13.10
C LEU A 111 7.69 -14.46 -12.37
N LEU A 112 6.79 -15.17 -13.05
CA LEU A 112 5.47 -15.53 -12.49
C LEU A 112 5.56 -16.53 -11.34
N ILE A 113 6.48 -17.50 -11.39
CA ILE A 113 6.60 -18.51 -10.32
C ILE A 113 6.99 -17.87 -8.98
N PRO A 114 8.07 -17.06 -8.88
CA PRO A 114 8.38 -16.34 -7.65
C PRO A 114 7.28 -15.38 -7.22
N ALA A 115 6.63 -14.68 -8.17
CA ALA A 115 5.56 -13.73 -7.84
C ALA A 115 4.33 -14.42 -7.23
N ILE A 116 3.90 -15.54 -7.81
CA ILE A 116 2.77 -16.34 -7.30
C ILE A 116 3.15 -17.01 -5.97
N SER A 117 4.34 -17.59 -5.88
CA SER A 117 4.85 -18.17 -4.63
C SER A 117 4.85 -17.12 -3.53
N SER A 118 5.36 -15.92 -3.80
CA SER A 118 5.31 -14.82 -2.87
C SER A 118 3.87 -14.49 -2.49
N ALA A 119 2.98 -14.27 -3.46
CA ALA A 119 1.58 -13.89 -3.18
C ALA A 119 0.79 -14.93 -2.35
N ILE A 120 1.12 -16.22 -2.45
CA ILE A 120 0.48 -17.29 -1.69
C ILE A 120 1.03 -17.39 -0.25
N HIS A 121 2.34 -17.20 -0.07
CA HIS A 121 3.02 -17.43 1.21
C HIS A 121 3.25 -16.17 2.05
N SER A 122 2.99 -14.99 1.49
CA SER A 122 3.14 -13.72 2.18
C SER A 122 1.82 -13.23 2.77
N ASP A 123 1.87 -12.63 3.95
CA ASP A 123 0.76 -11.86 4.53
C ASP A 123 0.63 -10.45 3.90
N TYR A 124 0.83 -10.31 2.59
CA TYR A 124 0.63 -9.02 1.94
C TYR A 124 -0.86 -8.69 1.90
N SER A 125 -1.22 -7.49 2.32
CA SER A 125 -2.57 -6.97 2.11
C SER A 125 -2.85 -6.87 0.60
N ILE A 126 -3.97 -7.45 0.16
CA ILE A 126 -4.53 -7.18 -1.17
C ILE A 126 -5.00 -5.73 -1.13
N ALA A 127 -4.32 -4.83 -1.82
CA ALA A 127 -4.78 -3.45 -1.95
C ALA A 127 -6.09 -3.43 -2.77
N SER A 128 -7.19 -3.04 -2.13
CA SER A 128 -8.47 -2.69 -2.79
C SER A 128 -8.41 -1.28 -3.38
N GLY A 129 -9.18 -1.01 -4.44
CA GLY A 129 -9.22 0.35 -5.05
C GLY A 129 -10.10 0.50 -6.30
N HIS A 130 -10.95 -0.47 -6.62
CA HIS A 130 -11.73 -0.52 -7.87
C HIS A 130 -12.64 0.68 -8.10
N GLU A 131 -13.11 1.32 -7.02
CA GLU A 131 -13.90 2.54 -7.09
C GLU A 131 -13.03 3.81 -7.13
N GLU A 132 -11.84 3.78 -6.52
CA GLU A 132 -10.99 4.95 -6.34
C GLU A 132 -10.27 5.41 -7.61
N HIS A 133 -10.08 4.54 -8.61
CA HIS A 133 -9.26 4.81 -9.79
C HIS A 133 -9.93 4.40 -11.12
N LYS A 134 -11.26 4.53 -11.20
CA LYS A 134 -12.02 4.35 -12.44
C LYS A 134 -12.06 5.61 -13.29
N ALA A 135 -12.32 5.46 -14.58
CA ALA A 135 -12.46 6.62 -15.47
C ALA A 135 -13.85 7.26 -15.34
N ASP A 136 -13.89 8.60 -15.32
CA ASP A 136 -15.12 9.37 -15.47
C ASP A 136 -15.50 9.45 -16.96
N LEU A 137 -16.80 9.46 -17.26
CA LEU A 137 -17.27 9.54 -18.64
C LEU A 137 -16.85 10.86 -19.32
N LEU A 138 -16.80 11.97 -18.57
CA LEU A 138 -16.38 13.27 -19.10
C LEU A 138 -14.89 13.31 -19.44
N SER A 139 -14.06 12.48 -18.80
CA SER A 139 -12.62 12.38 -19.09
C SER A 139 -12.32 11.97 -20.52
N LEU A 140 -13.28 11.40 -21.27
CA LEU A 140 -13.10 11.08 -22.69
C LEU A 140 -13.04 12.32 -23.59
N ILE A 141 -13.70 13.40 -23.17
CA ILE A 141 -13.96 14.60 -23.99
C ILE A 141 -13.30 15.85 -23.40
N VAL A 142 -13.17 15.91 -22.07
CA VAL A 142 -12.53 17.03 -21.39
C VAL A 142 -11.01 16.84 -21.46
N PRO A 143 -10.26 17.75 -22.12
CA PRO A 143 -8.81 17.69 -22.13
C PRO A 143 -8.27 17.96 -20.73
N SER A 144 -7.10 17.40 -20.45
CA SER A 144 -6.37 17.69 -19.22
C SER A 144 -5.98 19.16 -19.15
N GLN A 145 -5.99 19.75 -17.96
CA GLN A 145 -5.44 21.08 -17.72
C GLN A 145 -3.96 21.19 -18.10
N ARG A 146 -3.26 20.05 -18.15
CA ARG A 146 -1.85 19.96 -18.54
C ARG A 146 -1.63 19.99 -20.05
N GLN A 147 -2.68 19.83 -20.86
CA GLN A 147 -2.57 19.87 -22.32
C GLN A 147 -2.58 21.30 -22.85
N TRP A 148 -1.82 21.56 -23.92
CA TRP A 148 -1.79 22.87 -24.57
C TRP A 148 -3.17 23.36 -25.03
N VAL A 149 -4.00 22.45 -25.56
CA VAL A 149 -5.33 22.78 -26.06
C VAL A 149 -6.32 23.19 -24.95
N ALA A 150 -6.04 22.86 -23.70
CA ALA A 150 -6.92 23.16 -22.57
C ALA A 150 -6.88 24.64 -22.14
N GLY A 151 -5.80 25.38 -22.46
CA GLY A 151 -5.58 26.76 -22.03
C GLY A 151 -6.82 27.67 -22.13
N PRO A 152 -7.45 27.80 -23.31
CA PRO A 152 -8.67 28.61 -23.48
C PRO A 152 -9.89 28.13 -22.66
N PHE A 153 -9.90 26.86 -22.25
CA PHE A 153 -11.03 26.22 -21.58
C PHE A 153 -10.81 26.03 -20.07
N ILE A 154 -9.63 26.38 -19.52
CA ILE A 154 -9.33 26.25 -18.08
C ILE A 154 -10.45 26.82 -17.17
N PRO A 155 -11.05 28.00 -17.43
CA PRO A 155 -12.12 28.52 -16.58
C PRO A 155 -13.37 27.64 -16.56
N LEU A 156 -13.65 26.90 -17.63
CA LEU A 156 -14.75 25.94 -17.71
C LEU A 156 -14.36 24.63 -17.02
N ILE A 157 -13.14 24.14 -17.26
CA ILE A 157 -12.63 22.90 -16.66
C ILE A 157 -12.58 23.04 -15.12
N ASN A 158 -12.19 24.19 -14.59
CA ASN A 158 -12.16 24.46 -13.15
C ASN A 158 -13.53 24.45 -12.46
N ARG A 159 -14.64 24.42 -13.21
CA ARG A 159 -15.99 24.24 -12.67
C ARG A 159 -16.37 22.76 -12.50
N LEU A 160 -15.55 21.86 -13.03
CA LEU A 160 -15.73 20.42 -13.00
C LEU A 160 -14.92 19.83 -11.84
N ASP A 161 -15.22 18.59 -11.47
CA ASP A 161 -14.39 17.83 -10.52
C ASP A 161 -13.11 17.37 -11.23
N THR A 162 -12.08 18.21 -11.13
CA THR A 162 -10.79 17.99 -11.80
C THR A 162 -10.03 16.79 -11.25
N GLU A 163 -10.25 16.39 -10.01
CA GLU A 163 -9.58 15.22 -9.43
C GLU A 163 -10.14 13.94 -10.03
N ALA A 164 -11.48 13.86 -10.12
CA ALA A 164 -12.17 12.74 -10.77
C ALA A 164 -11.93 12.68 -12.28
N ILE A 165 -11.80 13.83 -12.96
CA ILE A 165 -11.73 13.88 -14.43
C ILE A 165 -10.29 13.88 -14.96
N ASP A 166 -9.38 14.62 -14.33
CA ASP A 166 -8.01 14.89 -14.79
C ASP A 166 -6.92 14.33 -13.86
N GLY A 167 -7.30 13.47 -12.92
CA GLY A 167 -6.33 12.75 -12.11
C GLY A 167 -5.43 11.83 -12.95
N THR A 168 -4.18 11.65 -12.50
CA THR A 168 -3.19 10.78 -13.15
C THR A 168 -3.72 9.37 -13.42
N GLU A 169 -4.48 8.81 -12.48
CA GLU A 169 -5.09 7.48 -12.57
C GLU A 169 -6.52 7.50 -13.15
N HIS A 170 -7.00 8.63 -13.68
CA HIS A 170 -8.37 8.80 -14.19
C HIS A 170 -8.42 9.29 -15.64
N SER A 171 -7.32 9.88 -16.14
CA SER A 171 -7.30 10.54 -17.44
C SER A 171 -7.37 9.55 -18.60
N VAL A 172 -8.48 9.61 -19.35
CA VAL A 172 -8.78 8.79 -20.53
C VAL A 172 -9.09 9.64 -21.76
N TYR A 173 -8.50 10.83 -21.85
CA TYR A 173 -8.80 11.76 -22.94
C TYR A 173 -8.42 11.19 -24.31
N VAL A 174 -9.35 11.33 -25.26
CA VAL A 174 -9.29 10.71 -26.58
C VAL A 174 -8.84 11.68 -27.67
N GLY A 175 -9.08 12.97 -27.48
CA GLY A 175 -9.01 13.94 -28.58
C GLY A 175 -10.34 14.06 -29.33
N SER A 176 -10.87 15.27 -29.36
CA SER A 176 -12.11 15.64 -30.05
C SER A 176 -12.05 15.35 -31.55
N GLY A 177 -10.93 15.63 -32.21
CA GLY A 177 -10.75 15.39 -33.65
C GLY A 177 -10.79 13.90 -33.99
N LEU A 178 -10.19 13.06 -33.15
CA LEU A 178 -10.21 11.60 -33.26
C LEU A 178 -11.60 11.03 -33.01
N LEU A 179 -12.30 11.51 -31.98
CA LEU A 179 -13.67 11.13 -31.69
C LEU A 179 -14.58 11.40 -32.89
N ILE A 180 -14.53 12.61 -33.47
CA ILE A 180 -15.31 12.97 -34.65
C ILE A 180 -14.98 12.04 -35.83
N LEU A 181 -13.69 11.81 -36.11
CA LEU A 181 -13.24 10.95 -37.20
C LEU A 181 -13.78 9.52 -37.05
N CYS A 182 -13.76 8.98 -35.83
CA CYS A 182 -14.28 7.67 -35.50
C CYS A 182 -15.81 7.58 -35.65
N LEU A 183 -16.55 8.59 -35.15
CA LEU A 183 -18.02 8.67 -35.30
C LEU A 183 -18.45 8.74 -36.77
N LEU A 184 -17.74 9.50 -37.60
CA LEU A 184 -18.01 9.57 -39.04
C LEU A 184 -17.79 8.22 -39.74
N TYR A 185 -16.85 7.41 -39.25
CA TYR A 185 -16.63 6.06 -39.76
C TYR A 185 -17.75 5.08 -39.39
N LEU A 186 -18.40 5.21 -38.22
CA LEU A 186 -19.52 4.30 -37.85
C LEU A 186 -20.61 4.29 -38.92
N ARG A 187 -20.92 5.45 -39.50
CA ARG A 187 -21.91 5.59 -40.58
C ARG A 187 -21.52 4.87 -41.88
N ARG A 188 -20.24 4.51 -42.02
CA ARG A 188 -19.66 3.81 -43.19
C ARG A 188 -19.32 2.35 -42.87
N ILE A 189 -19.49 1.88 -41.63
CA ILE A 189 -19.38 0.47 -41.28
C ILE A 189 -20.60 -0.25 -41.88
N GLY A 190 -20.43 -0.83 -43.07
CA GLY A 190 -21.40 -1.81 -43.57
C GLY A 190 -21.41 -3.08 -42.71
N ASN A 191 -22.31 -4.02 -43.00
CA ASN A 191 -22.46 -5.33 -42.31
C ASN A 191 -21.26 -6.31 -42.47
N ARG A 192 -20.09 -5.84 -42.92
CA ARG A 192 -18.91 -6.69 -43.08
C ARG A 192 -18.35 -7.05 -41.70
N ARG A 193 -17.94 -8.31 -41.52
CA ARG A 193 -17.25 -8.78 -40.31
C ARG A 193 -15.77 -8.93 -40.63
N GLY A 194 -14.92 -8.04 -40.10
CA GLY A 194 -13.48 -8.05 -40.37
C GLY A 194 -12.66 -7.37 -39.27
N THR A 195 -11.37 -7.20 -39.52
CA THR A 195 -10.41 -6.59 -38.57
C THR A 195 -10.87 -5.23 -38.02
N PRO A 196 -11.46 -4.31 -38.80
CA PRO A 196 -11.94 -3.03 -38.24
C PRO A 196 -13.02 -3.21 -37.17
N GLN A 197 -13.99 -4.12 -37.38
CA GLN A 197 -15.09 -4.38 -36.44
C GLN A 197 -14.58 -5.01 -35.15
N LEU A 198 -13.55 -5.87 -35.24
CA LEU A 198 -12.86 -6.42 -34.07
C LEU A 198 -12.27 -5.29 -33.21
N PHE A 199 -11.56 -4.33 -33.81
CA PHE A 199 -10.96 -3.24 -33.04
C PHE A 199 -11.97 -2.22 -32.51
N VAL A 200 -13.10 -2.00 -33.20
CA VAL A 200 -14.24 -1.25 -32.65
C VAL A 200 -14.81 -1.97 -31.41
N PHE A 201 -15.02 -3.29 -31.51
CA PHE A 201 -15.49 -4.09 -30.37
C PHE A 201 -14.52 -4.05 -29.19
N ILE A 202 -13.21 -4.22 -29.43
CA ILE A 202 -12.16 -4.09 -28.41
C ILE A 202 -12.21 -2.70 -27.77
N THR A 203 -12.32 -1.64 -28.57
CA THR A 203 -12.38 -0.25 -28.07
C THR A 203 -13.54 -0.09 -27.10
N LEU A 204 -14.75 -0.49 -27.50
CA LEU A 204 -15.95 -0.33 -26.68
C LEU A 204 -15.92 -1.20 -25.42
N LEU A 205 -15.48 -2.46 -25.53
CA LEU A 205 -15.39 -3.36 -24.39
C LEU A 205 -14.40 -2.86 -23.34
N PHE A 206 -13.19 -2.49 -23.75
CA PHE A 206 -12.17 -2.02 -22.81
C PHE A 206 -12.44 -0.61 -22.29
N LEU A 207 -13.16 0.23 -23.05
CA LEU A 207 -13.67 1.50 -22.55
C LEU A 207 -14.71 1.28 -21.45
N LEU A 208 -15.64 0.34 -21.64
CA LEU A 208 -16.62 -0.02 -20.60
C LEU A 208 -15.93 -0.56 -19.34
N LEU A 209 -14.89 -1.39 -19.50
CA LEU A 209 -14.08 -1.85 -18.36
C LEU A 209 -13.34 -0.68 -17.67
N ALA A 210 -12.90 0.33 -18.43
CA ALA A 210 -12.20 1.48 -17.89
C ALA A 210 -13.08 2.40 -17.04
N LEU A 211 -14.38 2.50 -17.37
CA LEU A 211 -15.38 3.24 -16.58
C LEU A 211 -15.67 2.60 -15.22
N GLY A 212 -15.24 1.35 -15.00
CA GLY A 212 -15.42 0.65 -13.73
C GLY A 212 -16.83 0.05 -13.54
N PRO A 213 -17.15 -0.46 -12.33
CA PRO A 213 -18.42 -1.12 -12.03
C PRO A 213 -19.61 -0.15 -12.02
N HIS A 214 -19.41 1.10 -11.59
CA HIS A 214 -20.44 2.14 -11.51
C HIS A 214 -20.04 3.35 -12.34
N LEU A 215 -20.96 3.86 -13.16
CA LEU A 215 -20.71 5.03 -13.99
C LEU A 215 -20.50 6.28 -13.11
N SER A 216 -19.44 7.04 -13.41
CA SER A 216 -19.20 8.36 -12.83
C SER A 216 -19.30 9.44 -13.92
N ILE A 217 -19.97 10.54 -13.59
CA ILE A 217 -20.06 11.74 -14.43
C ILE A 217 -19.75 12.97 -13.57
N ASN A 218 -18.66 13.66 -13.89
CA ASN A 218 -18.19 14.80 -13.11
C ASN A 218 -17.98 14.47 -11.61
N GLY A 219 -17.43 13.29 -11.31
CA GLY A 219 -17.22 12.81 -9.95
C GLY A 219 -18.49 12.33 -9.23
N ARG A 220 -19.66 12.41 -9.87
CA ARG A 220 -20.94 11.96 -9.30
C ARG A 220 -21.30 10.57 -9.79
N GLU A 221 -21.71 9.72 -8.85
CA GLU A 221 -22.13 8.34 -9.11
C GLU A 221 -23.61 8.10 -8.80
N ASP A 222 -24.19 8.93 -7.92
CA ASP A 222 -25.60 8.88 -7.55
C ASP A 222 -26.39 9.77 -8.49
N PHE A 223 -27.39 9.17 -9.15
CA PHE A 223 -28.25 9.87 -10.09
C PHE A 223 -29.69 9.86 -9.56
N ASP A 224 -30.23 11.06 -9.32
CA ASP A 224 -31.60 11.25 -8.79
C ASP A 224 -32.69 10.53 -9.61
N LEU A 225 -32.43 10.30 -10.90
CA LEU A 225 -33.35 9.60 -11.81
C LEU A 225 -33.45 8.08 -11.55
N LEU A 226 -32.52 7.50 -10.79
CA LEU A 226 -32.37 6.06 -10.60
C LEU A 226 -32.43 5.63 -9.13
N ASP A 227 -32.63 6.56 -8.18
CA ASP A 227 -32.55 6.33 -6.73
C ASP A 227 -31.30 5.50 -6.33
N GLY A 228 -30.16 5.80 -6.97
CA GLY A 228 -28.89 5.11 -6.67
C GLY A 228 -27.86 5.16 -7.80
N LYS A 229 -26.87 4.27 -7.71
CA LYS A 229 -25.74 4.17 -8.65
C LYS A 229 -26.12 3.42 -9.91
N LEU A 230 -25.71 3.94 -11.06
CA LEU A 230 -25.85 3.23 -12.34
C LEU A 230 -24.75 2.16 -12.49
N SER A 231 -25.10 0.91 -12.16
CA SER A 231 -24.23 -0.25 -12.36
C SER A 231 -24.07 -0.57 -13.85
N LEU A 232 -22.82 -0.66 -14.32
CA LEU A 232 -22.51 -1.08 -15.68
C LEU A 232 -22.46 -2.61 -15.77
N PRO A 233 -22.69 -3.23 -16.94
CA PRO A 233 -22.65 -4.70 -17.10
C PRO A 233 -21.31 -5.35 -16.70
N VAL A 234 -20.25 -4.55 -16.60
CA VAL A 234 -18.92 -4.98 -16.18
C VAL A 234 -18.80 -5.16 -14.67
N SER A 235 -19.76 -4.71 -13.85
CA SER A 235 -19.76 -4.88 -12.40
C SER A 235 -19.58 -6.36 -11.99
N PHE A 236 -20.35 -7.25 -12.63
CA PHE A 236 -20.25 -8.70 -12.42
C PHE A 236 -18.86 -9.28 -12.73
N LEU A 237 -18.14 -8.68 -13.69
CA LEU A 237 -16.77 -9.11 -14.02
C LEU A 237 -15.79 -8.64 -12.95
N MET A 238 -15.98 -7.42 -12.42
CA MET A 238 -15.13 -6.85 -11.38
C MET A 238 -15.21 -7.61 -10.05
N ASP A 239 -16.34 -8.28 -9.80
CA ASP A 239 -16.52 -9.16 -8.63
C ASP A 239 -15.76 -10.48 -8.71
N LEU A 240 -15.20 -10.86 -9.86
CA LEU A 240 -14.42 -12.10 -9.98
C LEU A 240 -13.04 -11.93 -9.33
N PRO A 241 -12.47 -12.97 -8.67
CA PRO A 241 -11.21 -12.88 -7.93
C PRO A 241 -10.02 -12.28 -8.72
N ILE A 242 -9.96 -12.56 -10.03
CA ILE A 242 -8.92 -12.04 -10.94
C ILE A 242 -9.05 -10.52 -11.09
N PHE A 243 -10.28 -10.01 -11.21
CA PHE A 243 -10.54 -8.58 -11.36
C PHE A 243 -10.57 -7.86 -10.01
N ARG A 244 -10.93 -8.53 -8.90
CA ARG A 244 -10.84 -7.99 -7.51
C ARG A 244 -9.44 -7.58 -7.08
N SER A 245 -8.39 -7.92 -7.83
CA SER A 245 -7.03 -7.45 -7.58
C SER A 245 -6.63 -6.25 -8.46
N ALA A 246 -7.46 -5.89 -9.46
CA ALA A 246 -7.22 -4.78 -10.37
C ALA A 246 -7.57 -3.42 -9.74
N ARG A 247 -6.60 -2.85 -9.01
CA ARG A 247 -6.74 -1.58 -8.27
C ARG A 247 -7.21 -0.36 -9.09
N ALA A 248 -7.00 -0.31 -10.41
CA ALA A 248 -7.31 0.86 -11.23
C ALA A 248 -7.96 0.50 -12.57
N PRO A 249 -9.31 0.48 -12.65
CA PRO A 249 -10.01 0.16 -13.88
C PRO A 249 -9.66 1.09 -15.04
N SER A 250 -9.39 2.37 -14.81
CA SER A 250 -9.02 3.33 -15.86
C SER A 250 -7.89 2.82 -16.78
N ARG A 251 -6.98 1.99 -16.26
CA ARG A 251 -5.86 1.41 -17.00
C ARG A 251 -6.29 0.49 -18.13
N PHE A 252 -7.52 -0.07 -18.13
CA PHE A 252 -8.08 -0.77 -19.28
C PHE A 252 -8.14 0.13 -20.54
N PHE A 253 -8.15 1.45 -20.35
CA PHE A 253 -8.20 2.42 -21.44
C PHE A 253 -7.01 2.33 -22.39
N ILE A 254 -5.82 1.90 -21.98
CA ILE A 254 -4.69 1.78 -22.92
C ILE A 254 -4.98 0.78 -24.06
N VAL A 255 -5.73 -0.29 -23.76
CA VAL A 255 -6.20 -1.25 -24.78
C VAL A 255 -7.32 -0.64 -25.62
N ALA A 256 -8.20 0.15 -25.00
CA ALA A 256 -9.20 0.91 -25.75
C ALA A 256 -8.53 1.90 -26.73
N ALA A 257 -7.49 2.61 -26.29
CA ALA A 257 -6.69 3.53 -27.10
C ALA A 257 -5.99 2.81 -28.27
N LEU A 258 -5.52 1.57 -28.08
CA LEU A 258 -5.02 0.73 -29.17
C LEU A 258 -6.11 0.48 -30.23
N GLY A 259 -7.31 0.10 -29.78
CA GLY A 259 -8.46 -0.07 -30.66
C GLY A 259 -8.84 1.23 -31.39
N TRP A 260 -8.82 2.34 -30.66
CA TRP A 260 -9.12 3.68 -31.19
C TRP A 260 -8.11 4.12 -32.25
N ALA A 261 -6.83 3.85 -32.05
CA ALA A 261 -5.77 4.13 -33.00
C ALA A 261 -5.97 3.34 -34.31
N VAL A 262 -6.33 2.06 -34.23
CA VAL A 262 -6.63 1.25 -35.43
C VAL A 262 -7.89 1.74 -36.12
N TRP A 263 -8.97 1.99 -35.36
CA TRP A 263 -10.24 2.50 -35.88
C TRP A 263 -10.06 3.84 -36.61
N SER A 264 -9.42 4.83 -35.99
CA SER A 264 -9.16 6.13 -36.61
C SER A 264 -8.29 6.03 -37.87
N GLY A 265 -7.35 5.09 -37.92
CA GLY A 265 -6.58 4.78 -39.14
C GLY A 265 -7.42 4.31 -40.31
N TYR A 266 -8.37 3.41 -40.06
CA TYR A 266 -9.33 2.97 -41.08
C TYR A 266 -10.26 4.10 -41.50
N ALA A 267 -10.74 4.91 -40.55
CA ALA A 267 -11.55 6.09 -40.82
C ALA A 267 -10.82 7.07 -41.74
N LEU A 268 -9.56 7.39 -41.42
CA LEU A 268 -8.71 8.27 -42.25
C LEU A 268 -8.45 7.67 -43.63
N LYS A 269 -8.15 6.37 -43.71
CA LYS A 269 -7.96 5.67 -45.01
C LYS A 269 -9.18 5.82 -45.90
N ILE A 270 -10.38 5.61 -45.35
CA ILE A 270 -11.63 5.70 -46.11
C ILE A 270 -11.92 7.13 -46.54
N LEU A 271 -11.74 8.10 -45.65
CA LEU A 271 -11.92 9.52 -45.95
C LEU A 271 -11.03 9.95 -47.15
N LEU A 272 -9.75 9.59 -47.10
CA LEU A 272 -8.77 9.88 -48.16
C LEU A 272 -9.11 9.17 -49.47
N SER A 273 -9.62 7.94 -49.41
CA SER A 273 -10.00 7.18 -50.62
C SER A 273 -11.34 7.59 -51.22
N SER A 274 -12.24 8.21 -50.45
CA SER A 274 -13.60 8.54 -50.91
C SER A 274 -13.67 9.81 -51.77
N HIS A 275 -12.64 10.65 -51.76
CA HIS A 275 -12.65 11.95 -52.46
C HIS A 275 -11.42 12.10 -53.37
N PRO A 276 -11.58 12.17 -54.70
CA PRO A 276 -10.48 12.24 -55.66
C PRO A 276 -9.50 13.41 -55.41
N ASN A 277 -10.04 14.58 -55.03
CA ASN A 277 -9.26 15.77 -54.71
C ASN A 277 -8.48 15.66 -53.40
N LEU A 278 -8.99 14.89 -52.43
CA LEU A 278 -8.27 14.62 -51.17
C LEU A 278 -7.22 13.53 -51.35
N ARG A 279 -7.43 12.63 -52.33
CA ARG A 279 -6.46 11.59 -52.68
C ARG A 279 -5.17 12.18 -53.25
N SER A 280 -5.28 13.17 -54.14
CA SER A 280 -4.10 13.88 -54.70
C SER A 280 -3.38 14.73 -53.65
N ARG A 281 -4.11 15.25 -52.65
CA ARG A 281 -3.56 16.02 -51.50
C ARG A 281 -3.31 15.19 -50.24
N SER A 282 -3.37 13.86 -50.36
CA SER A 282 -3.35 12.95 -49.21
C SER A 282 -2.14 13.06 -48.28
N PRO A 283 -0.88 13.32 -48.75
CA PRO A 283 0.23 13.48 -47.81
C PRO A 283 0.10 14.77 -46.98
N VAL A 284 -0.31 15.89 -47.58
CA VAL A 284 -0.51 17.16 -46.87
C VAL A 284 -1.64 17.03 -45.85
N LEU A 285 -2.78 16.45 -46.24
CA LEU A 285 -3.89 16.23 -45.32
C LEU A 285 -3.51 15.27 -44.18
N ALA A 286 -2.72 14.23 -44.47
CA ALA A 286 -2.22 13.33 -43.43
C ALA A 286 -1.28 14.04 -42.45
N ILE A 287 -0.39 14.93 -42.93
CA ILE A 287 0.48 15.75 -42.09
C ILE A 287 -0.36 16.69 -41.22
N VAL A 288 -1.34 17.39 -41.81
CA VAL A 288 -2.23 18.30 -41.06
C VAL A 288 -2.98 17.54 -39.96
N VAL A 289 -3.54 16.37 -40.27
CA VAL A 289 -4.24 15.55 -39.27
C VAL A 289 -3.29 15.11 -38.15
N VAL A 290 -2.07 14.67 -38.48
CA VAL A 290 -1.06 14.33 -37.47
C VAL A 290 -0.71 15.54 -36.61
N VAL A 291 -0.45 16.71 -37.20
CA VAL A 291 -0.06 17.93 -36.49
C VAL A 291 -1.20 18.42 -35.58
N VAL A 292 -2.44 18.43 -36.05
CA VAL A 292 -3.60 18.82 -35.24
C VAL A 292 -3.77 17.86 -34.06
N THR A 293 -3.69 16.55 -34.29
CA THR A 293 -3.73 15.57 -33.20
C THR A 293 -2.54 15.72 -32.26
N ALA A 294 -1.35 16.05 -32.76
CA ALA A 294 -0.18 16.30 -31.92
C ALA A 294 -0.41 17.49 -30.99
N VAL A 295 -0.89 18.62 -31.51
CA VAL A 295 -1.20 19.81 -30.70
C VAL A 295 -2.25 19.52 -29.64
N GLU A 296 -3.26 18.71 -29.97
CA GLU A 296 -4.29 18.27 -29.03
C GLU A 296 -3.74 17.31 -27.95
N TYR A 297 -2.76 16.47 -28.29
CA TYR A 297 -2.21 15.44 -27.40
C TYR A 297 -1.04 15.91 -26.54
N ILE A 298 -0.29 16.93 -26.99
CA ILE A 298 0.91 17.40 -26.30
C ILE A 298 0.57 17.83 -24.87
N ILE A 299 1.25 17.18 -23.94
CA ILE A 299 1.40 17.60 -22.56
C ILE A 299 2.86 18.00 -22.40
N PRO A 300 3.17 19.25 -22.04
CA PRO A 300 4.51 19.66 -21.67
C PRO A 300 4.96 18.83 -20.49
N VAL A 301 6.03 18.06 -20.67
CA VAL A 301 6.67 17.34 -19.59
C VAL A 301 7.96 18.08 -19.28
N ASP A 302 8.08 18.58 -18.07
CA ASP A 302 9.33 19.16 -17.60
C ASP A 302 10.35 18.05 -17.42
N LEU A 303 11.44 18.13 -18.18
CA LEU A 303 12.58 17.26 -17.97
C LEU A 303 13.39 17.80 -16.79
N ALA A 304 13.35 17.09 -15.67
CA ALA A 304 14.22 17.37 -14.54
C ALA A 304 15.51 16.53 -14.66
N ALA A 305 16.66 17.18 -14.54
CA ALA A 305 17.89 16.46 -14.31
C ALA A 305 17.82 15.80 -12.93
N VAL A 306 18.11 14.51 -12.86
CA VAL A 306 18.30 13.83 -11.58
C VAL A 306 19.73 14.11 -11.13
N GLU A 307 19.93 15.26 -10.50
CA GLU A 307 21.26 15.69 -10.03
C GLU A 307 21.72 14.81 -8.88
N LYS A 308 22.93 14.27 -9.01
CA LYS A 308 23.59 13.47 -7.98
C LYS A 308 23.92 14.38 -6.78
N PRO A 309 23.36 14.12 -5.59
CA PRO A 309 23.75 14.88 -4.41
C PRO A 309 25.25 14.76 -4.10
N PRO A 310 25.96 15.86 -3.79
CA PRO A 310 27.41 15.82 -3.56
C PRO A 310 27.83 14.91 -2.39
N TRP A 311 26.95 14.73 -1.41
CA TRP A 311 27.21 13.88 -0.25
C TRP A 311 27.30 12.38 -0.59
N ILE A 312 26.87 11.95 -1.78
CA ILE A 312 27.03 10.55 -2.23
C ILE A 312 28.52 10.17 -2.29
N ASP A 313 29.38 11.08 -2.74
CA ASP A 313 30.82 10.81 -2.83
C ASP A 313 31.47 10.70 -1.44
N ILE A 314 30.96 11.43 -0.45
CA ILE A 314 31.37 11.30 0.95
C ILE A 314 31.08 9.87 1.45
N ILE A 315 29.85 9.39 1.25
CA ILE A 315 29.44 8.04 1.65
C ILE A 315 30.25 6.96 0.93
N ARG A 316 30.45 7.11 -0.39
CA ARG A 316 31.22 6.14 -1.19
C ARG A 316 32.68 6.05 -0.73
N SER A 317 33.28 7.18 -0.33
CA SER A 317 34.69 7.24 0.08
C SER A 317 34.99 6.70 1.48
N ASP A 318 33.99 6.56 2.35
CA ASP A 318 34.20 6.08 3.72
C ASP A 318 34.40 4.55 3.74
N PRO A 319 35.53 4.00 4.20
CA PRO A 319 35.71 2.54 4.28
C PRO A 319 34.94 1.90 5.45
N ALA A 320 34.42 2.70 6.40
CA ALA A 320 33.74 2.17 7.57
C ALA A 320 32.39 1.53 7.20
N PRO A 321 32.05 0.36 7.78
CA PRO A 321 30.76 -0.30 7.54
C PRO A 321 29.60 0.48 8.16
N GLY A 322 28.40 0.13 7.73
CA GLY A 322 27.14 0.64 8.27
C GLY A 322 26.21 1.19 7.20
N ILE A 323 24.95 1.38 7.59
CA ILE A 323 23.86 1.69 6.67
C ILE A 323 23.64 3.19 6.53
N VAL A 324 22.95 3.56 5.45
CA VAL A 324 22.45 4.92 5.22
C VAL A 324 20.97 4.97 5.55
N ALA A 325 20.55 5.86 6.46
CA ALA A 325 19.15 6.16 6.71
C ALA A 325 18.75 7.44 5.95
N HIS A 326 17.53 7.49 5.43
CA HIS A 326 16.99 8.71 4.81
C HIS A 326 15.94 9.34 5.71
N MET A 327 15.94 10.67 5.82
CA MET A 327 14.97 11.42 6.62
C MET A 327 14.35 12.56 5.80
N PRO A 328 13.01 12.60 5.63
CA PRO A 328 12.09 11.53 5.98
C PRO A 328 12.39 10.24 5.18
N MET A 329 12.01 9.07 5.69
CA MET A 329 12.08 7.76 5.00
C MET A 329 11.10 7.64 3.81
N ARG A 330 10.88 8.75 3.12
CA ARG A 330 10.11 8.85 1.88
C ARG A 330 10.93 9.67 0.90
N PRO A 331 11.73 8.99 0.07
CA PRO A 331 11.85 9.51 -1.29
C PRO A 331 11.99 8.39 -2.33
N TYR A 332 11.17 8.44 -3.36
CA TYR A 332 11.27 7.65 -4.59
C TYR A 332 12.69 7.66 -5.22
N GLN A 333 13.54 8.63 -4.85
CA GLN A 333 14.91 8.81 -5.32
C GLN A 333 15.98 8.08 -4.48
N ALA A 334 15.69 7.69 -3.23
CA ALA A 334 16.69 7.08 -2.35
C ALA A 334 17.18 5.72 -2.92
N ALA A 335 16.27 4.92 -3.48
CA ALA A 335 16.60 3.65 -4.10
C ALA A 335 17.54 3.80 -5.32
N LEU A 336 17.43 4.90 -6.08
CA LEU A 336 18.32 5.18 -7.21
C LEU A 336 19.77 5.34 -6.72
N TRP A 337 19.96 6.17 -5.69
CA TRP A 337 21.30 6.50 -5.18
C TRP A 337 21.98 5.34 -4.47
N GLN A 338 21.23 4.32 -4.05
CA GLN A 338 21.80 3.10 -3.50
C GLN A 338 22.75 2.39 -4.48
N THR A 339 22.47 2.47 -5.78
CA THR A 339 23.35 1.92 -6.83
C THR A 339 24.67 2.68 -6.95
N GLU A 340 24.75 3.92 -6.45
CA GLU A 340 25.96 4.72 -6.49
C GLU A 340 26.83 4.49 -5.25
N PHE A 341 26.28 4.64 -4.04
CA PHE A 341 27.11 4.50 -2.84
C PHE A 341 27.29 3.04 -2.40
N GLU A 342 26.58 2.08 -3.00
CA GLU A 342 26.71 0.62 -2.82
C GLU A 342 26.65 0.14 -1.36
N ARG A 343 25.82 0.78 -0.53
CA ARG A 343 25.60 0.38 0.88
C ARG A 343 24.18 -0.07 1.13
N PRO A 344 23.94 -0.87 2.20
CA PRO A 344 22.60 -1.12 2.68
C PRO A 344 21.95 0.21 3.12
N MET A 345 20.65 0.32 2.89
CA MET A 345 19.85 1.47 3.28
C MET A 345 18.77 1.03 4.28
N MET A 346 18.50 1.87 5.28
CA MET A 346 17.34 1.67 6.17
C MET A 346 16.06 1.72 5.33
N ALA A 347 15.18 0.73 5.52
CA ALA A 347 14.09 0.38 4.61
C ALA A 347 13.45 1.57 3.87
N VAL A 348 13.60 1.60 2.55
CA VAL A 348 12.92 2.55 1.66
C VAL A 348 11.51 2.04 1.38
N TYR A 349 10.59 2.98 1.11
CA TYR A 349 9.30 2.66 0.53
C TYR A 349 9.46 1.77 -0.72
N THR A 350 9.19 0.48 -0.58
CA THR A 350 8.99 -0.46 -1.69
C THR A 350 7.55 -0.34 -2.16
N GLY A 351 7.29 -0.52 -3.47
CA GLY A 351 5.93 -0.39 -4.04
C GLY A 351 4.86 -1.27 -3.38
N ARG A 352 5.29 -2.25 -2.58
CA ARG A 352 4.51 -2.93 -1.55
C ARG A 352 5.36 -2.99 -0.27
N LEU A 353 4.90 -2.35 0.79
CA LEU A 353 5.53 -2.38 2.11
C LEU A 353 4.59 -3.15 3.04
N ASP A 354 5.13 -4.06 3.86
CA ASP A 354 4.34 -4.68 4.92
C ASP A 354 3.83 -3.57 5.86
N PRO A 355 2.50 -3.42 6.06
CA PRO A 355 1.94 -2.40 6.93
C PRO A 355 2.55 -2.39 8.33
N GLU A 356 2.99 -3.55 8.85
CA GLU A 356 3.63 -3.66 10.16
C GLU A 356 4.99 -2.97 10.24
N ILE A 357 5.71 -2.81 9.11
CA ILE A 357 6.97 -2.06 9.10
C ILE A 357 6.73 -0.59 9.41
N LEU A 358 5.63 0.00 8.93
CA LEU A 358 5.26 1.37 9.32
C LEU A 358 4.91 1.46 10.80
N ARG A 359 4.24 0.43 11.35
CA ARG A 359 3.91 0.34 12.78
C ARG A 359 5.16 0.30 13.64
N TYR A 360 6.18 -0.44 13.21
CA TYR A 360 7.47 -0.49 13.87
C TYR A 360 8.10 0.89 14.02
N TYR A 361 8.25 1.63 12.91
CA TYR A 361 8.80 2.98 12.96
C TYR A 361 7.94 3.94 13.78
N TRP A 362 6.63 3.68 13.88
CA TRP A 362 5.72 4.50 14.66
C TRP A 362 5.78 4.21 16.17
N ARG A 363 6.22 3.02 16.59
CA ARG A 363 6.19 2.58 18.00
C ARG A 363 7.09 3.41 18.93
N HIS A 364 8.24 3.87 18.43
CA HIS A 364 9.24 4.61 19.21
C HIS A 364 9.58 5.95 18.58
N ASP A 365 9.68 7.01 19.39
CA ASP A 365 10.06 8.35 18.93
C ASP A 365 11.43 8.37 18.25
N ALA A 366 12.38 7.55 18.74
CA ALA A 366 13.71 7.41 18.15
C ALA A 366 13.70 6.86 16.71
N LEU A 367 12.76 5.94 16.40
CA LEU A 367 12.57 5.42 15.04
C LEU A 367 11.65 6.32 14.20
N ARG A 368 10.63 6.91 14.84
CA ARG A 368 9.65 7.79 14.20
C ARG A 368 10.33 9.05 13.66
N LEU A 369 11.42 9.50 14.29
CA LEU A 369 12.24 10.60 13.79
C LEU A 369 12.61 10.43 12.31
N PHE A 370 13.00 9.23 11.89
CA PHE A 370 13.43 8.96 10.52
C PHE A 370 12.26 8.95 9.55
N SER A 371 11.13 8.32 9.89
CA SER A 371 9.98 8.21 8.98
C SER A 371 9.08 9.45 8.97
N TYR A 372 8.83 10.03 10.14
CA TYR A 372 7.86 11.08 10.39
C TYR A 372 8.42 12.13 11.36
N PRO A 373 9.49 12.86 10.97
CA PRO A 373 10.23 13.79 11.84
C PRO A 373 9.35 14.86 12.50
N GLY A 374 8.21 15.20 11.87
CA GLY A 374 7.24 16.15 12.40
C GLY A 374 6.33 15.65 13.52
N TYR A 375 6.36 14.36 13.86
CA TYR A 375 5.42 13.70 14.78
C TYR A 375 6.14 13.06 15.99
N VAL A 376 7.36 13.51 16.28
CA VAL A 376 8.12 13.12 17.47
C VAL A 376 7.48 13.78 18.70
N ALA A 377 6.95 12.95 19.61
CA ALA A 377 6.21 13.41 20.78
C ALA A 377 7.17 13.77 21.93
N GLN A 378 8.15 12.91 22.19
CA GLN A 378 9.21 13.09 23.17
C GLN A 378 10.57 13.05 22.47
N ILE A 379 11.51 13.89 22.92
CA ILE A 379 12.88 13.86 22.41
C ILE A 379 13.54 12.60 22.97
N PRO A 380 14.02 11.67 22.13
CA PRO A 380 14.72 10.49 22.59
C PRO A 380 15.96 10.87 23.41
N ASP A 381 16.24 10.13 24.47
CA ASP A 381 17.46 10.35 25.23
C ASP A 381 18.69 9.80 24.46
N LYS A 382 19.90 10.09 24.97
CA LYS A 382 21.14 9.67 24.32
C LYS A 382 21.34 8.16 24.32
N ALA A 383 20.88 7.45 25.35
CA ALA A 383 21.07 6.00 25.47
C ALA A 383 20.14 5.26 24.51
N GLU A 384 18.88 5.66 24.43
CA GLU A 384 17.90 5.16 23.45
C GLU A 384 18.37 5.45 22.02
N SER A 385 18.79 6.69 21.75
CA SER A 385 19.29 7.08 20.43
C SER A 385 20.52 6.27 20.01
N LYS A 386 21.49 6.09 20.92
CA LYS A 386 22.66 5.25 20.68
C LYS A 386 22.24 3.80 20.41
N PHE A 387 21.32 3.26 21.20
CA PHE A 387 20.85 1.89 21.02
C PHE A 387 20.18 1.70 19.66
N VAL A 388 19.38 2.67 19.17
CA VAL A 388 18.80 2.60 17.82
C VAL A 388 19.89 2.63 16.74
N VAL A 389 20.86 3.53 16.85
CA VAL A 389 21.99 3.60 15.91
C VAL A 389 22.74 2.27 15.86
N ASP A 390 23.03 1.70 17.01
CA ASP A 390 23.76 0.45 17.16
C ASP A 390 22.95 -0.78 16.70
N LEU A 391 21.64 -0.81 17.01
CA LEU A 391 20.71 -1.88 16.65
C LEU A 391 20.54 -2.01 15.14
N VAL A 392 20.35 -0.88 14.47
CA VAL A 392 20.17 -0.86 13.00
C VAL A 392 21.51 -0.76 12.26
N GLY A 393 22.56 -0.29 12.93
CA GLY A 393 23.89 -0.08 12.34
C GLY A 393 23.98 1.19 11.50
N ILE A 394 23.35 2.28 11.94
CA ILE A 394 23.28 3.56 11.21
C ILE A 394 24.67 4.23 11.21
N ARG A 395 25.24 4.43 10.02
CA ARG A 395 26.46 5.23 9.85
C ARG A 395 26.15 6.64 9.38
N TYR A 396 25.18 6.76 8.49
CA TYR A 396 24.80 8.02 7.86
C TYR A 396 23.30 8.27 7.95
N VAL A 397 22.91 9.53 8.11
CA VAL A 397 21.53 10.00 7.92
C VAL A 397 21.53 11.09 6.86
N ALA A 398 20.96 10.78 5.70
CA ALA A 398 20.75 11.72 4.60
C ALA A 398 19.39 12.41 4.76
N VAL A 399 19.41 13.71 5.00
CA VAL A 399 18.24 14.53 5.28
C VAL A 399 17.80 15.27 4.03
N ASN A 400 16.55 15.11 3.63
CA ASN A 400 15.92 15.90 2.57
C ASN A 400 15.16 17.08 3.19
N ARG A 401 15.59 18.29 2.85
CA ARG A 401 14.96 19.55 3.30
C ARG A 401 13.89 20.04 2.32
N ASN A 402 13.84 19.50 1.10
CA ASN A 402 12.82 19.79 0.10
C ASN A 402 11.51 19.05 0.42
N VAL A 403 10.88 19.45 1.52
CA VAL A 403 9.59 18.95 1.99
C VAL A 403 8.63 20.12 2.24
N PRO A 404 7.30 19.92 2.18
CA PRO A 404 6.33 21.01 2.34
C PRO A 404 6.43 21.81 3.65
N LYS A 405 7.02 21.23 4.70
CA LYS A 405 7.18 21.83 6.04
C LYS A 405 8.63 21.69 6.54
N PRO A 406 9.58 22.48 6.03
CA PRO A 406 11.01 22.33 6.33
C PRO A 406 11.34 22.56 7.82
N GLU A 407 10.55 23.37 8.54
CA GLU A 407 10.70 23.58 9.99
C GLU A 407 10.67 22.26 10.80
N ARG A 408 9.81 21.32 10.39
CA ARG A 408 9.69 20.01 11.05
C ARG A 408 10.97 19.17 10.88
N VAL A 409 11.63 19.30 9.73
CA VAL A 409 12.90 18.63 9.45
C VAL A 409 14.04 19.30 10.21
N ARG A 410 14.07 20.64 10.29
CA ARG A 410 15.07 21.37 11.08
C ARG A 410 15.07 20.98 12.56
N ARG A 411 13.89 20.78 13.16
CA ARG A 411 13.77 20.26 14.53
C ARG A 411 14.39 18.86 14.66
N ALA A 412 14.13 17.98 13.68
CA ALA A 412 14.68 16.64 13.68
C ALA A 412 16.20 16.62 13.50
N GLU A 413 16.75 17.51 12.67
CA GLU A 413 18.21 17.72 12.56
C GLU A 413 18.85 18.09 13.91
N THR A 414 18.19 18.94 14.71
CA THR A 414 18.68 19.27 16.06
C THR A 414 18.70 18.04 16.97
N ILE A 415 17.70 17.16 16.85
CA ILE A 415 17.66 15.89 17.61
C ILE A 415 18.78 14.95 17.16
N LEU A 416 19.11 14.91 15.86
CA LEU A 416 20.25 14.12 15.35
C LEU A 416 21.58 14.58 15.97
N GLU A 417 21.78 15.89 16.10
CA GLU A 417 23.01 16.45 16.68
C GLU A 417 23.06 16.25 18.20
N THR A 418 21.95 16.50 18.90
CA THR A 418 21.92 16.56 20.37
C THR A 418 21.69 15.20 21.04
N SER A 419 20.71 14.43 20.58
CA SER A 419 20.33 13.12 21.14
C SER A 419 21.10 11.98 20.49
N PHE A 420 21.19 11.95 19.15
CA PHE A 420 21.93 10.90 18.43
C PHE A 420 23.43 11.15 18.38
N GLY A 421 23.90 12.36 18.73
CA GLY A 421 25.32 12.71 18.73
C GLY A 421 25.97 12.64 17.35
N MET A 422 25.20 12.88 16.29
CA MET A 422 25.71 12.84 14.92
C MET A 422 26.36 14.15 14.50
N GLU A 423 27.43 14.05 13.73
CA GLU A 423 28.14 15.18 13.15
C GLU A 423 27.57 15.53 11.79
N ARG A 424 27.26 16.80 11.57
CA ARG A 424 26.88 17.29 10.24
C ARG A 424 28.13 17.39 9.36
N VAL A 425 28.24 16.53 8.34
CA VAL A 425 29.39 16.47 7.43
C VAL A 425 29.15 17.13 6.08
N PHE A 426 27.88 17.37 5.73
CA PHE A 426 27.48 18.11 4.54
C PHE A 426 26.15 18.83 4.79
N SER A 427 25.97 19.99 4.17
CA SER A 427 24.74 20.77 4.21
C SER A 427 24.67 21.71 3.03
N ASP A 428 23.54 21.71 2.33
CA ASP A 428 23.17 22.70 1.32
C ASP A 428 21.69 23.12 1.54
N ASP A 429 21.11 23.84 0.58
CA ASP A 429 19.75 24.37 0.71
C ASP A 429 18.67 23.27 0.65
N VAL A 430 18.95 22.13 0.01
CA VAL A 430 17.97 21.08 -0.28
C VAL A 430 18.18 19.80 0.53
N SER A 431 19.37 19.60 1.10
CA SER A 431 19.79 18.39 1.78
C SER A 431 20.89 18.60 2.81
N ALA A 432 21.05 17.62 3.69
CA ALA A 432 22.17 17.55 4.61
C ALA A 432 22.58 16.08 4.85
N LEU A 433 23.85 15.86 5.20
CA LEU A 433 24.35 14.55 5.59
C LEU A 433 24.89 14.61 7.01
N TYR A 434 24.41 13.71 7.85
CA TYR A 434 24.89 13.50 9.20
C TYR A 434 25.63 12.16 9.27
N ARG A 435 26.75 12.16 9.97
CA ARG A 435 27.60 10.98 10.18
C ARG A 435 27.64 10.68 11.67
N TYR A 436 27.43 9.41 12.02
CA TYR A 436 27.69 8.97 13.38
C TYR A 436 29.21 8.87 13.60
N PRO A 437 29.79 9.55 14.60
CA PRO A 437 31.25 9.68 14.74
C PRO A 437 31.94 8.37 15.13
N GLU A 438 31.28 7.55 15.94
CA GLU A 438 31.85 6.27 16.36
C GLU A 438 31.87 5.26 15.21
N SER A 439 32.90 4.41 15.19
CA SER A 439 32.92 3.25 14.33
C SER A 439 31.83 2.27 14.76
N PHE A 440 31.08 1.74 13.81
CA PHE A 440 30.14 0.66 14.04
C PHE A 440 30.81 -0.50 14.81
N ARG A 441 30.24 -0.92 15.95
CA ARG A 441 30.75 -2.05 16.75
C ARG A 441 29.73 -3.17 16.76
N ALA A 442 30.14 -4.34 16.29
CA ALA A 442 29.33 -5.53 16.38
C ALA A 442 29.13 -5.94 17.85
N PHE A 443 27.95 -6.44 18.18
CA PHE A 443 27.61 -6.87 19.53
C PHE A 443 28.18 -8.25 19.82
N ARG A 444 28.53 -8.52 21.07
CA ARG A 444 28.94 -9.85 21.56
C ARG A 444 27.80 -10.59 22.27
N GLY A 445 26.71 -9.89 22.52
CA GLY A 445 25.53 -10.40 23.19
C GLY A 445 24.46 -9.32 23.26
N LEU A 446 23.23 -9.75 23.49
CA LEU A 446 22.08 -8.88 23.71
C LEU A 446 21.25 -9.51 24.83
N ASP A 447 20.79 -8.68 25.75
CA ASP A 447 19.84 -9.05 26.78
C ASP A 447 18.56 -8.22 26.59
N PHE A 448 17.49 -8.90 26.23
CA PHE A 448 16.16 -8.36 26.04
C PHE A 448 15.27 -8.86 27.17
N THR A 449 14.53 -7.93 27.75
CA THR A 449 13.46 -8.21 28.69
C THR A 449 12.31 -7.26 28.43
N THR A 450 11.11 -7.79 28.40
CA THR A 450 9.88 -7.01 28.21
C THR A 450 9.64 -5.98 29.31
N ASP A 451 10.32 -6.08 30.46
CA ASP A 451 10.22 -5.05 31.49
C ASP A 451 10.84 -3.71 31.04
N HIS A 452 11.79 -3.74 30.10
CA HIS A 452 12.46 -2.55 29.58
C HIS A 452 11.80 -2.05 28.29
N TYR A 453 11.44 -0.77 28.25
CA TYR A 453 10.78 -0.18 27.08
C TYR A 453 11.68 -0.19 25.84
N SER A 454 12.97 0.09 26.00
CA SER A 454 13.95 0.11 24.89
C SER A 454 14.11 -1.25 24.21
N SER A 455 13.82 -2.34 24.90
CA SER A 455 13.90 -3.69 24.33
C SER A 455 12.88 -3.88 23.20
N GLU A 456 11.74 -3.20 23.23
CA GLU A 456 10.73 -3.23 22.16
C GLU A 456 11.27 -2.75 20.80
N LEU A 457 12.33 -1.93 20.76
CA LEU A 457 12.99 -1.51 19.53
C LEU A 457 13.53 -2.71 18.72
N THR A 458 13.75 -3.86 19.36
CA THR A 458 14.16 -5.09 18.68
C THR A 458 12.98 -5.84 18.05
N LEU A 459 11.74 -5.52 18.38
CA LEU A 459 10.56 -6.23 17.89
C LEU A 459 10.06 -5.59 16.60
N LEU A 460 10.43 -6.17 15.45
CA LEU A 460 10.16 -5.59 14.15
C LEU A 460 8.66 -5.66 13.79
N TYR A 461 8.13 -6.82 13.47
CA TYR A 461 6.71 -6.97 13.08
C TYR A 461 6.08 -8.25 13.61
N GLY A 462 4.75 -8.27 13.68
CA GLY A 462 4.00 -9.41 14.21
C GLY A 462 4.02 -9.49 15.75
N TRP A 463 4.29 -8.37 16.43
CA TRP A 463 4.33 -8.27 17.88
C TRP A 463 3.37 -7.22 18.39
N SER A 464 2.68 -7.52 19.50
CA SER A 464 1.84 -6.57 20.21
C SER A 464 2.67 -5.51 20.95
N ASN A 465 1.97 -4.50 21.48
CA ASN A 465 2.50 -3.66 22.56
C ASN A 465 2.75 -4.52 23.82
N ARG A 466 3.58 -4.03 24.74
CA ARG A 466 3.73 -4.64 26.06
C ARG A 466 2.39 -4.70 26.78
N ARG A 467 2.04 -5.88 27.29
CA ARG A 467 0.87 -6.11 28.12
C ARG A 467 1.26 -6.83 29.39
N VAL A 468 0.65 -6.44 30.50
CA VAL A 468 0.79 -7.16 31.76
C VAL A 468 -0.32 -8.19 31.82
N VAL A 469 0.04 -9.47 31.83
CA VAL A 469 -0.91 -10.58 31.95
C VAL A 469 -0.44 -11.45 33.10
N LYS A 470 -1.33 -11.69 34.08
CA LYS A 470 -1.02 -12.45 35.31
C LYS A 470 0.24 -11.92 36.05
N GLY A 471 0.40 -10.59 36.10
CA GLY A 471 1.51 -9.93 36.79
C GLY A 471 2.87 -10.01 36.07
N LYS A 472 2.91 -10.43 34.80
CA LYS A 472 4.11 -10.44 33.97
C LYS A 472 3.92 -9.62 32.71
N THR A 473 4.91 -8.79 32.39
CA THR A 473 4.96 -8.03 31.14
C THR A 473 5.35 -8.98 30.01
N ALA A 474 4.57 -9.04 28.94
CA ALA A 474 4.86 -9.83 27.75
C ALA A 474 4.51 -9.05 26.48
N THR A 475 5.17 -9.38 25.37
CA THR A 475 4.79 -8.94 24.02
C THR A 475 4.34 -10.15 23.23
N TRP A 476 3.12 -10.09 22.69
CA TRP A 476 2.42 -11.25 22.14
C TRP A 476 2.55 -11.32 20.63
N MET A 477 2.67 -12.52 20.10
CA MET A 477 2.64 -12.76 18.67
C MET A 477 1.25 -12.43 18.11
N THR A 478 1.20 -11.59 17.09
CA THR A 478 -0.07 -11.18 16.44
C THR A 478 -0.32 -11.92 15.13
N ARG A 479 0.68 -12.65 14.62
CA ARG A 479 0.59 -13.50 13.43
C ARG A 479 1.67 -14.59 13.46
N PRO A 480 1.51 -15.67 12.68
CA PRO A 480 2.63 -16.57 12.39
C PRO A 480 3.79 -15.81 11.74
N GLY A 481 5.03 -16.12 12.11
CA GLY A 481 6.20 -15.48 11.51
C GLY A 481 6.52 -14.10 12.08
N SER A 482 6.22 -13.83 13.36
CA SER A 482 6.69 -12.63 14.06
C SER A 482 8.22 -12.50 14.00
N VAL A 483 8.74 -11.30 13.79
CA VAL A 483 10.18 -11.08 13.54
C VAL A 483 10.77 -10.13 14.57
N MET A 484 11.92 -10.52 15.12
CA MET A 484 12.79 -9.73 15.96
C MET A 484 14.08 -9.38 15.20
N LEU A 485 14.61 -8.19 15.46
CA LEU A 485 15.91 -7.69 15.04
C LEU A 485 16.94 -7.95 16.14
N LEU A 486 18.02 -8.63 15.77
CA LEU A 486 19.26 -8.58 16.51
C LEU A 486 20.19 -7.54 15.87
N PRO A 487 21.00 -6.83 16.66
CA PRO A 487 22.04 -5.97 16.12
C PRO A 487 23.01 -6.78 15.25
N PRO A 488 23.90 -6.12 14.49
CA PRO A 488 25.00 -6.85 13.86
C PRO A 488 25.89 -7.45 14.96
N MET A 489 26.17 -8.75 14.84
CA MET A 489 26.83 -9.55 15.87
C MET A 489 28.24 -9.95 15.42
N HIS A 490 29.18 -10.08 16.35
CA HIS A 490 30.49 -10.61 16.05
C HIS A 490 30.39 -12.03 15.46
N ASP A 491 31.34 -12.41 14.61
CA ASP A 491 31.41 -13.78 14.12
C ASP A 491 31.78 -14.73 15.27
N GLY A 492 30.91 -15.70 15.54
CA GLY A 492 31.05 -16.63 16.68
C GLY A 492 29.87 -17.58 16.76
N ASP A 493 29.99 -18.58 17.62
CA ASP A 493 28.89 -19.46 18.01
C ASP A 493 28.13 -18.81 19.17
N TYR A 494 26.80 -18.87 19.11
CA TYR A 494 25.95 -18.21 20.11
C TYR A 494 24.89 -19.16 20.66
N LEU A 495 24.54 -18.94 21.93
CA LEU A 495 23.36 -19.52 22.54
C LEU A 495 22.26 -18.47 22.58
N LEU A 496 21.13 -18.80 21.96
CA LEU A 496 19.90 -18.01 22.01
C LEU A 496 18.97 -18.63 23.05
N SER A 497 18.87 -18.00 24.22
CA SER A 497 17.97 -18.37 25.31
C SER A 497 16.70 -17.52 25.24
N ILE A 498 15.53 -18.15 25.25
CA ILE A 498 14.24 -17.47 25.07
C ILE A 498 13.27 -17.92 26.15
N ASP A 499 12.71 -16.98 26.92
CA ASP A 499 11.58 -17.26 27.79
C ASP A 499 10.28 -16.83 27.11
N MET A 500 9.31 -17.75 27.06
CA MET A 500 7.99 -17.48 26.49
C MET A 500 6.86 -17.92 27.43
N MET A 501 5.70 -17.32 27.25
CA MET A 501 4.44 -17.69 27.89
C MET A 501 3.47 -18.21 26.82
N LEU A 502 2.93 -19.41 27.01
CA LEU A 502 1.88 -19.96 26.17
C LEU A 502 0.54 -19.92 26.92
N VAL A 503 -0.48 -19.34 26.29
CA VAL A 503 -1.88 -19.41 26.71
C VAL A 503 -2.65 -20.13 25.60
N ALA A 504 -2.86 -21.43 25.78
CA ALA A 504 -3.58 -22.31 24.87
C ALA A 504 -4.17 -23.51 25.64
N THR A 505 -5.03 -24.29 24.99
CA THR A 505 -5.59 -25.54 25.56
C THR A 505 -4.64 -26.72 25.45
N GLY A 506 -3.67 -26.69 24.53
CA GLY A 506 -2.71 -27.76 24.27
C GLY A 506 -1.31 -27.23 23.96
N GLU A 507 -0.42 -28.14 23.54
CA GLU A 507 0.94 -27.81 23.15
C GLU A 507 1.02 -27.18 21.76
N VAL A 508 2.03 -26.33 21.56
CA VAL A 508 2.27 -25.60 20.30
C VAL A 508 3.71 -25.80 19.89
N LYS A 509 3.98 -26.17 18.63
CA LYS A 509 5.36 -26.20 18.11
C LYS A 509 5.74 -24.82 17.63
N LEU A 510 6.94 -24.39 18.02
CA LEU A 510 7.54 -23.14 17.60
C LEU A 510 8.86 -23.42 16.90
N SER A 511 8.93 -23.14 15.60
CA SER A 511 10.17 -23.08 14.84
C SER A 511 10.77 -21.68 14.94
N VAL A 512 12.09 -21.60 15.12
CA VAL A 512 12.84 -20.35 15.12
C VAL A 512 13.81 -20.37 13.95
N GLU A 513 13.73 -19.33 13.12
CA GLU A 513 14.61 -19.14 11.97
C GLU A 513 15.51 -17.92 12.19
N VAL A 514 16.79 -18.04 11.85
CA VAL A 514 17.72 -16.90 11.81
C VAL A 514 18.15 -16.69 10.36
N ARG A 515 17.88 -15.49 9.83
CA ARG A 515 18.12 -15.14 8.41
C ARG A 515 17.53 -16.16 7.43
N GLY A 516 16.34 -16.68 7.73
CA GLY A 516 15.62 -17.64 6.88
C GLY A 516 16.14 -19.09 6.93
N LYS A 517 17.06 -19.41 7.86
CA LYS A 517 17.43 -20.80 8.15
C LYS A 517 16.90 -21.19 9.52
N GLU A 518 16.21 -22.33 9.60
CA GLU A 518 15.76 -22.89 10.87
C GLU A 518 16.98 -23.23 11.75
N VAL A 519 17.00 -22.69 12.97
CA VAL A 519 18.02 -22.99 14.00
C VAL A 519 17.53 -24.00 15.02
N GLY A 520 16.21 -24.16 15.14
CA GLY A 520 15.61 -25.26 15.89
C GLY A 520 14.10 -25.10 16.07
N THR A 521 13.47 -26.20 16.45
CA THR A 521 12.04 -26.28 16.76
C THR A 521 11.86 -26.79 18.18
N SER A 522 10.95 -26.17 18.93
CA SER A 522 10.63 -26.52 20.32
C SER A 522 9.13 -26.68 20.52
N THR A 523 8.72 -27.60 21.39
CA THR A 523 7.32 -27.78 21.77
C THR A 523 7.03 -27.00 23.05
N LEU A 524 6.17 -25.98 22.96
CA LEU A 524 5.74 -25.15 24.07
C LEU A 524 4.57 -25.81 24.81
N GLN A 525 4.66 -25.88 26.13
CA GLN A 525 3.60 -26.33 27.03
C GLN A 525 2.80 -25.14 27.58
N PRO A 526 1.49 -25.27 27.85
CA PRO A 526 0.71 -24.17 28.45
C PRO A 526 1.38 -23.65 29.74
N GLY A 527 1.60 -22.33 29.80
CA GLY A 527 2.38 -21.68 30.86
C GLY A 527 3.76 -21.21 30.39
N ARG A 528 4.73 -21.17 31.31
CA ARG A 528 6.07 -20.65 31.04
C ARG A 528 6.95 -21.72 30.40
N ASN A 529 7.67 -21.32 29.36
CA ASN A 529 8.62 -22.15 28.63
C ASN A 529 9.98 -21.46 28.57
N HIS A 530 11.03 -22.26 28.56
CA HIS A 530 12.41 -21.83 28.36
C HIS A 530 12.99 -22.63 27.19
N LEU A 531 13.56 -21.93 26.22
CA LEU A 531 14.15 -22.51 25.03
C LEU A 531 15.62 -22.12 24.95
N GLU A 532 16.48 -23.05 24.54
CA GLU A 532 17.88 -22.80 24.25
C GLU A 532 18.21 -23.32 22.86
N LEU A 533 18.65 -22.42 21.98
CA LEU A 533 18.92 -22.73 20.57
C LEU A 533 20.36 -22.33 20.24
N SER A 534 21.10 -23.24 19.63
CA SER A 534 22.46 -22.95 19.15
C SER A 534 22.41 -22.25 17.80
N VAL A 535 23.00 -21.06 17.73
CA VAL A 535 23.15 -20.29 16.50
C VAL A 535 24.59 -20.45 16.02
N PRO A 536 24.83 -21.21 14.94
CA PRO A 536 26.18 -21.54 14.51
C PRO A 536 26.90 -20.32 13.90
N ARG A 537 28.22 -20.36 13.99
CA ARG A 537 29.12 -19.40 13.33
C ARG A 537 28.77 -19.20 11.86
N GLY A 538 28.89 -17.94 11.40
CA GLY A 538 28.59 -17.55 10.02
C GLY A 538 27.09 -17.38 9.72
N LEU A 539 26.19 -17.69 10.66
CA LEU A 539 24.75 -17.43 10.47
C LEU A 539 24.37 -15.98 10.81
N LEU A 540 25.11 -15.30 11.69
CA LEU A 540 24.88 -13.89 12.03
C LEU A 540 25.83 -12.98 11.26
N SER A 541 25.30 -11.86 10.75
CA SER A 541 26.08 -10.83 10.09
C SER A 541 26.68 -9.85 11.10
N LYS A 542 27.92 -9.49 10.86
CA LYS A 542 28.66 -8.43 11.56
C LYS A 542 28.45 -7.03 10.96
N GLU A 543 27.81 -6.93 9.80
CA GLU A 543 27.69 -5.69 9.01
C GLU A 543 26.25 -5.18 8.90
N SER A 544 25.28 -6.03 9.26
CA SER A 544 23.85 -5.74 9.15
C SER A 544 23.10 -6.38 10.30
N SER A 545 21.96 -5.79 10.68
CA SER A 545 21.05 -6.41 11.63
C SER A 545 20.61 -7.80 11.14
N ASN A 546 20.24 -8.66 12.08
CA ASN A 546 19.89 -10.05 11.82
C ASN A 546 18.43 -10.28 12.18
N LEU A 547 17.69 -10.94 11.28
CA LEU A 547 16.27 -11.23 11.49
C LEU A 547 16.13 -12.60 12.16
N VAL A 548 15.40 -12.63 13.28
CA VAL A 548 14.97 -13.84 13.98
C VAL A 548 13.47 -13.96 13.81
N ARG A 549 13.01 -15.01 13.15
CA ARG A 549 11.59 -15.24 12.84
C ARG A 549 11.06 -16.39 13.68
N PHE A 550 9.87 -16.19 14.24
CA PHE A 550 9.18 -17.12 15.11
C PHE A 550 7.95 -17.68 14.38
N VAL A 551 7.94 -18.98 14.10
CA VAL A 551 6.92 -19.63 13.26
C VAL A 551 6.20 -20.70 14.08
N PRO A 552 4.99 -20.40 14.61
CA PRO A 552 4.17 -21.38 15.30
C PRO A 552 3.44 -22.28 14.29
N ASP A 553 3.10 -23.51 14.70
CA ASP A 553 2.26 -24.42 13.91
C ASP A 553 0.74 -24.15 14.05
N HIS A 554 0.37 -23.19 14.89
CA HIS A 554 -1.01 -22.77 15.16
C HIS A 554 -1.23 -21.31 14.77
N THR A 555 -2.50 -20.95 14.57
CA THR A 555 -2.90 -19.54 14.51
C THR A 555 -2.68 -18.85 15.86
N VAL A 556 -2.11 -17.65 15.83
CA VAL A 556 -1.75 -16.91 17.06
C VAL A 556 -2.43 -15.55 17.18
N GLY A 557 -2.69 -15.14 18.41
CA GLY A 557 -3.28 -13.83 18.73
C GLY A 557 -2.98 -13.32 20.14
N LEU A 558 -3.72 -12.27 20.53
CA LEU A 558 -3.57 -11.60 21.82
C LEU A 558 -4.33 -12.33 22.91
N PRO A 559 -3.74 -12.64 24.07
CA PRO A 559 -4.41 -13.42 25.12
C PRO A 559 -5.71 -12.76 25.59
N HIS A 560 -6.73 -13.57 25.88
CA HIS A 560 -7.94 -13.09 26.54
C HIS A 560 -7.67 -12.88 28.04
N ASP A 561 -7.89 -11.65 28.53
CA ASP A 561 -7.90 -11.33 29.96
C ASP A 561 -9.19 -11.86 30.61
N THR A 562 -9.28 -13.19 30.70
CA THR A 562 -10.35 -13.87 31.43
C THR A 562 -10.08 -13.78 32.93
N GLY A 563 -10.46 -12.66 33.55
CA GLY A 563 -10.45 -12.54 35.02
C GLY A 563 -10.37 -11.13 35.61
N GLU A 564 -9.96 -10.12 34.85
CA GLU A 564 -10.02 -8.72 35.33
C GLU A 564 -11.42 -8.15 35.06
N MET A 565 -12.26 -8.17 36.10
CA MET A 565 -13.57 -7.52 36.03
C MET A 565 -13.41 -6.02 36.24
N ILE A 566 -13.64 -5.23 35.19
CA ILE A 566 -14.10 -3.86 35.39
C ILE A 566 -15.55 -3.96 35.87
N HIS A 567 -15.71 -3.93 37.19
CA HIS A 567 -16.93 -3.40 37.78
C HIS A 567 -16.99 -1.92 37.41
N PRO A 568 -18.11 -1.39 36.90
CA PRO A 568 -19.45 -1.98 36.80
C PRO A 568 -19.88 -2.18 35.34
N ALA A 569 -19.43 -3.26 34.70
CA ALA A 569 -20.25 -3.91 33.68
C ALA A 569 -21.34 -4.74 34.40
N PRO A 570 -22.51 -5.02 33.79
CA PRO A 570 -23.35 -6.11 34.29
C PRO A 570 -22.47 -7.36 34.38
N TYR A 571 -22.40 -7.99 35.56
CA TYR A 571 -21.51 -9.13 35.84
C TYR A 571 -21.50 -10.13 34.67
N GLY A 572 -20.36 -10.27 34.00
CA GLY A 572 -20.16 -11.28 32.95
C GLY A 572 -20.55 -10.90 31.52
N VAL A 573 -20.93 -9.64 31.23
CA VAL A 573 -21.12 -9.16 29.85
C VAL A 573 -19.76 -9.01 29.15
N PRO A 574 -19.50 -9.72 28.03
CA PRO A 574 -18.25 -9.58 27.32
C PRO A 574 -18.21 -8.27 26.55
N VAL A 575 -17.07 -7.60 26.58
CA VAL A 575 -16.81 -6.34 25.89
C VAL A 575 -15.50 -6.49 25.11
N GLU A 576 -15.57 -6.30 23.80
CA GLU A 576 -14.43 -6.23 22.92
C GLU A 576 -14.31 -4.83 22.35
N VAL A 577 -13.13 -4.25 22.43
CA VAL A 577 -12.79 -2.95 21.85
C VAL A 577 -11.66 -3.20 20.88
N TYR A 578 -11.83 -2.75 19.65
CA TYR A 578 -10.83 -2.80 18.60
C TYR A 578 -10.68 -1.40 18.02
N SER A 579 -9.49 -0.84 18.10
CA SER A 579 -9.15 0.46 17.56
C SER A 579 -8.18 0.29 16.42
N GLU A 580 -8.27 1.20 15.46
CA GLU A 580 -7.40 1.25 14.31
C GLU A 580 -6.79 2.65 14.15
N GLY A 581 -5.63 2.74 13.53
CA GLY A 581 -4.88 3.98 13.31
C GLY A 581 -4.62 4.25 11.83
N LEU A 582 -3.83 5.27 11.52
CA LEU A 582 -3.59 5.76 10.15
C LEU A 582 -3.02 4.71 9.17
N PHE A 583 -2.48 3.59 9.68
CA PHE A 583 -1.79 2.55 8.91
C PHE A 583 -2.59 1.25 8.76
N THR A 584 -3.92 1.28 8.88
CA THR A 584 -4.78 0.08 8.92
C THR A 584 -5.65 -0.17 7.68
N ASN A 585 -5.38 0.49 6.55
CA ASN A 585 -6.16 0.32 5.31
C ASN A 585 -6.49 -1.16 5.01
N GLY A 586 -7.78 -1.50 5.02
CA GLY A 586 -8.30 -2.86 4.79
C GLY A 586 -8.71 -3.64 6.05
N LEU A 587 -8.56 -3.09 7.26
CA LEU A 587 -9.13 -3.65 8.49
C LEU A 587 -10.60 -3.21 8.68
N PRO A 588 -11.43 -3.98 9.42
CA PRO A 588 -12.89 -3.81 9.48
C PRO A 588 -13.40 -2.58 10.27
N GLY A 589 -12.65 -1.47 10.29
CA GLY A 589 -13.00 -0.29 11.07
C GLY A 589 -12.71 -0.44 12.56
N ALA A 590 -12.59 0.67 13.29
CA ALA A 590 -12.65 0.62 14.75
C ALA A 590 -14.02 0.07 15.19
N SER A 591 -14.06 -0.84 16.14
CA SER A 591 -15.31 -1.48 16.57
C SER A 591 -15.36 -1.76 18.05
N ILE A 592 -16.57 -1.70 18.61
CA ILE A 592 -16.86 -2.10 19.98
C ILE A 592 -17.96 -3.16 19.94
N THR A 593 -17.66 -4.36 20.44
CA THR A 593 -18.60 -5.47 20.58
C THR A 593 -19.02 -5.60 22.04
N ILE A 594 -20.32 -5.61 22.33
CA ILE A 594 -20.85 -5.87 23.66
C ILE A 594 -21.83 -7.03 23.55
N SER A 595 -21.55 -8.14 24.24
CA SER A 595 -22.24 -9.42 23.99
C SER A 595 -22.21 -9.78 22.50
N ASP A 596 -23.36 -9.88 21.84
CA ASP A 596 -23.48 -10.22 20.42
C ASP A 596 -23.61 -8.97 19.52
N LYS A 597 -23.63 -7.76 20.10
CA LYS A 597 -23.86 -6.51 19.36
C LYS A 597 -22.54 -5.82 19.04
N LYS A 598 -22.15 -5.85 17.76
CA LYS A 598 -20.99 -5.13 17.22
C LYS A 598 -21.39 -3.75 16.69
N ILE A 599 -20.67 -2.72 17.12
CA ILE A 599 -20.80 -1.34 16.65
C ILE A 599 -19.48 -0.97 15.96
N VAL A 600 -19.55 -0.47 14.73
CA VAL A 600 -18.38 -0.14 13.90
C VAL A 600 -18.37 1.36 13.60
N ALA A 601 -17.20 1.97 13.59
CA ALA A 601 -17.00 3.34 13.13
C ALA A 601 -16.77 3.34 11.61
N ASP A 602 -17.63 4.04 10.88
CA ASP A 602 -17.55 4.14 9.41
C ASP A 602 -16.68 5.32 8.92
N LEU A 603 -16.23 6.18 9.84
CA LEU A 603 -15.46 7.38 9.55
C LEU A 603 -14.28 7.53 10.52
N PRO A 604 -13.23 8.29 10.14
CA PRO A 604 -12.13 8.63 11.05
C PRO A 604 -12.59 9.50 12.24
N GLY A 605 -12.23 9.10 13.45
CA GLY A 605 -12.64 9.77 14.69
C GLY A 605 -12.64 8.85 15.90
N VAL A 606 -13.48 9.16 16.89
CA VAL A 606 -13.57 8.43 18.16
C VAL A 606 -14.98 7.87 18.35
N LEU A 607 -15.09 6.56 18.55
CA LEU A 607 -16.31 5.86 18.92
C LEU A 607 -16.34 5.63 20.43
N ILE A 608 -17.37 6.12 21.11
CA ILE A 608 -17.60 5.90 22.54
C ILE A 608 -18.92 5.17 22.74
N VAL A 609 -18.93 4.17 23.62
CA VAL A 609 -20.12 3.41 23.98
C VAL A 609 -20.28 3.40 25.50
N HIS A 610 -21.47 3.79 25.97
CA HIS A 610 -21.89 3.57 27.35
C HIS A 610 -22.66 2.25 27.46
N LEU A 611 -22.32 1.46 28.48
CA LEU A 611 -23.05 0.28 28.91
C LEU A 611 -23.51 0.49 30.34
N ASP A 612 -24.82 0.64 30.54
CA ASP A 612 -25.38 0.76 31.88
C ASP A 612 -25.54 -0.60 32.58
N SER A 613 -25.87 -0.57 33.88
CA SER A 613 -26.10 -1.78 34.68
C SER A 613 -27.34 -2.59 34.28
N THR A 614 -28.19 -2.04 33.41
CA THR A 614 -29.39 -2.72 32.86
C THR A 614 -29.11 -3.41 31.52
N GLY A 615 -27.90 -3.23 30.96
CA GLY A 615 -27.51 -3.78 29.66
C GLY A 615 -27.83 -2.86 28.48
N THR A 616 -28.27 -1.62 28.71
CA THR A 616 -28.53 -0.64 27.65
C THR A 616 -27.22 -0.13 27.09
N VAL A 617 -27.10 -0.15 25.76
CA VAL A 617 -25.91 0.25 25.00
C VAL A 617 -26.20 1.55 24.25
N VAL A 618 -25.47 2.62 24.59
CA VAL A 618 -25.61 3.94 23.95
C VAL A 618 -24.32 4.32 23.23
N PRO A 619 -24.22 4.14 21.89
CA PRO A 619 -23.07 4.57 21.10
C PRO A 619 -23.14 6.06 20.73
N LYS A 620 -21.98 6.70 20.61
CA LYS A 620 -21.82 8.02 19.97
C LYS A 620 -20.47 8.09 19.24
N PHE A 621 -20.51 8.60 18.02
CA PHE A 621 -19.33 8.80 17.19
C PHE A 621 -18.96 10.29 17.13
N PHE A 622 -17.67 10.58 17.26
CA PHE A 622 -17.09 11.92 17.20
C PHE A 622 -16.13 11.98 16.02
N GLY A 623 -16.55 12.60 14.93
CA GLY A 623 -15.76 12.71 13.70
C GLY A 623 -14.68 13.79 13.79
N HIS A 624 -13.58 13.59 13.07
CA HIS A 624 -12.42 14.48 13.06
C HIS A 624 -12.68 15.89 12.48
N ARG A 625 -13.80 16.10 11.77
CA ARG A 625 -14.21 17.37 11.13
C ARG A 625 -15.56 17.92 11.66
N ALA A 626 -16.01 17.52 12.84
CA ALA A 626 -17.28 18.02 13.38
C ALA A 626 -17.19 19.53 13.71
N GLU A 627 -18.31 20.27 13.54
CA GLU A 627 -18.40 21.68 13.91
C GLU A 627 -18.45 21.85 15.44
N GLY A 628 -17.43 22.51 16.02
CA GLY A 628 -17.32 22.79 17.46
C GLY A 628 -16.20 22.02 18.19
N SER A 629 -15.96 22.35 19.46
CA SER A 629 -14.93 21.71 20.31
C SER A 629 -15.26 20.23 20.55
N THR A 630 -14.59 19.34 19.81
CA THR A 630 -14.87 17.90 19.86
C THR A 630 -14.49 17.33 21.22
N ALA A 631 -13.44 17.86 21.85
CA ALA A 631 -13.00 17.45 23.18
C ALA A 631 -14.03 17.76 24.28
N GLU A 632 -14.69 18.93 24.21
CA GLU A 632 -15.76 19.30 25.16
C GLU A 632 -16.98 18.38 24.99
N LEU A 633 -17.43 18.16 23.75
CA LEU A 633 -18.57 17.28 23.46
C LEU A 633 -18.33 15.82 23.89
N MET A 634 -17.09 15.35 23.78
CA MET A 634 -16.69 14.03 24.30
C MET A 634 -16.75 14.00 25.83
N THR A 635 -16.24 15.04 26.48
CA THR A 635 -16.27 15.18 27.95
C THR A 635 -17.71 15.16 28.46
N GLU A 636 -18.59 15.96 27.86
CA GLU A 636 -20.00 16.04 28.22
C GLU A 636 -20.70 14.68 28.06
N PHE A 637 -20.42 13.97 26.97
CA PHE A 637 -20.98 12.63 26.77
C PHE A 637 -20.50 11.65 27.83
N ILE A 638 -19.19 11.58 28.10
CA ILE A 638 -18.65 10.72 29.18
C ILE A 638 -19.31 11.08 30.52
N LEU A 639 -19.52 12.38 30.80
CA LEU A 639 -20.17 12.86 32.01
C LEU A 639 -21.69 12.61 32.05
N SER A 640 -22.35 12.30 30.93
CA SER A 640 -23.76 11.93 30.91
C SER A 640 -23.99 10.47 31.33
N ALA A 641 -22.96 9.63 31.30
CA ALA A 641 -23.04 8.24 31.74
C ALA A 641 -23.21 8.15 33.28
N PRO A 642 -24.07 7.26 33.80
CA PRO A 642 -24.12 6.96 35.24
C PRO A 642 -22.74 6.59 35.78
N ARG A 643 -22.45 6.90 37.05
CA ARG A 643 -21.17 6.51 37.68
C ARG A 643 -20.91 5.00 37.64
N SER A 644 -21.99 4.22 37.60
CA SER A 644 -21.99 2.77 37.49
C SER A 644 -22.09 2.23 36.05
N ALA A 645 -21.86 3.06 35.03
CA ALA A 645 -21.80 2.60 33.65
C ALA A 645 -20.35 2.29 33.23
N THR A 646 -20.19 1.27 32.41
CA THR A 646 -18.94 1.00 31.69
C THR A 646 -18.88 1.90 30.47
N VAL A 647 -17.73 2.53 30.25
CA VAL A 647 -17.42 3.35 29.08
C VAL A 647 -16.34 2.64 28.26
N ALA A 648 -16.70 2.25 27.04
CA ALA A 648 -15.78 1.69 26.07
C ALA A 648 -15.47 2.72 24.98
N LEU A 649 -14.22 2.84 24.56
CA LEU A 649 -13.80 3.78 23.53
C LEU A 649 -12.85 3.11 22.54
N ALA A 650 -13.10 3.35 21.26
CA ALA A 650 -12.23 2.95 20.17
C ALA A 650 -11.94 4.14 19.23
N THR A 651 -10.70 4.27 18.76
CA THR A 651 -10.34 5.27 17.74
C THR A 651 -10.29 4.64 16.35
N SER A 652 -10.74 5.36 15.33
CA SER A 652 -10.58 5.03 13.90
C SER A 652 -9.70 6.09 13.23
N GLY A 653 -8.54 5.67 12.71
CA GLY A 653 -7.62 6.51 11.93
C GLY A 653 -6.76 7.47 12.76
N SER A 654 -7.38 8.33 13.58
CA SER A 654 -6.67 9.31 14.41
C SER A 654 -7.45 9.61 15.71
N SER A 655 -6.71 9.88 16.77
CA SER A 655 -7.22 10.37 18.06
C SER A 655 -7.16 11.90 18.17
N ASP A 656 -6.82 12.59 17.08
CA ASP A 656 -6.75 14.04 17.02
C ASP A 656 -8.16 14.64 17.01
N LEU A 657 -8.35 15.71 17.77
CA LEU A 657 -9.67 16.32 18.02
C LEU A 657 -9.65 17.77 17.56
N LEU A 658 -10.75 18.21 16.95
CA LEU A 658 -10.92 19.62 16.61
C LEU A 658 -11.06 20.42 17.92
N GLU A 659 -10.04 21.24 18.22
CA GLU A 659 -9.90 22.07 19.42
C GLU A 659 -9.90 21.29 20.75
N GLY A 660 -8.71 20.97 21.26
CA GLY A 660 -8.50 20.31 22.55
C GLY A 660 -7.65 19.04 22.44
N ASN A 661 -7.31 18.42 23.57
CA ASN A 661 -6.55 17.17 23.60
C ASN A 661 -7.46 16.02 24.07
N ILE A 662 -7.40 14.85 23.41
CA ILE A 662 -8.15 13.66 23.82
C ILE A 662 -7.94 13.30 25.31
N ASN A 663 -6.74 13.56 25.85
CA ASN A 663 -6.45 13.32 27.27
C ASN A 663 -7.23 14.22 28.22
N GLN A 664 -7.53 15.46 27.81
CA GLN A 664 -8.41 16.34 28.58
C GLN A 664 -9.83 15.80 28.57
N ALA A 665 -10.30 15.32 27.42
CA ALA A 665 -11.64 14.73 27.30
C ALA A 665 -11.82 13.45 28.14
N LEU A 666 -10.73 12.71 28.34
CA LEU A 666 -10.71 11.44 29.07
C LEU A 666 -10.44 11.58 30.57
N ALA A 667 -10.16 12.78 31.07
CA ALA A 667 -9.92 13.04 32.50
C ALA A 667 -11.02 12.47 33.43
N PRO A 668 -12.33 12.50 33.07
CA PRO A 668 -13.38 11.91 33.91
C PRO A 668 -13.29 10.39 34.11
N LEU A 669 -12.52 9.67 33.27
CA LEU A 669 -12.25 8.24 33.40
C LEU A 669 -10.99 7.94 34.23
N GLY A 670 -10.37 8.96 34.85
CA GLY A 670 -9.15 8.79 35.66
C GLY A 670 -7.86 8.75 34.84
N ILE A 671 -7.88 9.24 33.59
CA ILE A 671 -6.70 9.39 32.75
C ILE A 671 -6.01 10.72 33.07
N ASP A 672 -4.67 10.67 33.23
CA ASP A 672 -3.85 11.86 33.51
C ASP A 672 -3.88 12.85 32.33
N PRO A 673 -4.41 14.07 32.51
CA PRO A 673 -4.44 15.09 31.46
C PRO A 673 -3.05 15.54 30.99
N GLY A 674 -2.01 15.35 31.82
CA GLY A 674 -0.62 15.69 31.49
C GLY A 674 0.06 14.68 30.58
N LYS A 675 -0.48 13.47 30.45
CA LYS A 675 0.06 12.43 29.57
C LYS A 675 -0.31 12.77 28.12
N LYS A 676 0.68 12.88 27.23
CA LYS A 676 0.45 13.08 25.79
C LYS A 676 0.53 11.76 25.05
N TYR A 677 -0.62 11.25 24.61
CA TYR A 677 -0.66 10.25 23.55
C TYR A 677 -0.42 10.91 22.18
N ASN A 678 0.15 10.16 21.24
CA ASN A 678 0.31 10.63 19.88
C ASN A 678 -1.07 10.66 19.19
N GLU A 679 -1.38 11.76 18.53
CA GLU A 679 -2.60 12.03 17.77
C GLU A 679 -2.95 10.97 16.70
N LEU A 680 -1.97 10.20 16.23
CA LEU A 680 -2.17 9.17 15.20
C LEU A 680 -2.03 7.74 15.78
N SER A 681 -1.90 7.61 17.10
CA SER A 681 -1.95 6.31 17.76
C SER A 681 -3.39 5.83 17.91
N SER A 682 -3.60 4.52 17.75
CA SER A 682 -4.84 3.85 18.07
C SER A 682 -4.99 3.71 19.58
N LEU A 683 -6.17 4.02 20.12
CA LEU A 683 -6.46 4.02 21.55
C LEU A 683 -7.74 3.21 21.83
N ALA A 684 -7.59 2.11 22.56
CA ALA A 684 -8.70 1.32 23.10
C ALA A 684 -8.78 1.54 24.61
N ILE A 685 -9.96 1.89 25.13
CA ILE A 685 -10.18 2.09 26.55
C ILE A 685 -11.44 1.35 26.98
N VAL A 686 -11.38 0.70 28.13
CA VAL A 686 -12.56 0.29 28.90
C VAL A 686 -12.40 0.81 30.32
N GLY A 687 -13.37 1.58 30.80
CA GLY A 687 -13.30 2.21 32.12
C GLY A 687 -14.68 2.51 32.71
N ALA A 688 -14.68 3.16 33.88
CA ALA A 688 -15.88 3.63 34.55
C ALA A 688 -15.61 4.95 35.28
N ARG A 689 -16.68 5.67 35.64
CA ARG A 689 -16.60 6.94 36.38
C ARG A 689 -16.58 6.75 37.90
N ASP A 690 -16.25 5.55 38.36
CA ASP A 690 -16.24 5.15 39.76
C ASP A 690 -14.91 5.43 40.48
N GLY A 691 -13.94 6.02 39.76
CA GLY A 691 -12.62 6.39 40.28
C GLY A 691 -11.57 5.29 40.19
N ARG A 692 -11.89 4.12 39.60
CA ARG A 692 -10.91 3.08 39.31
C ARG A 692 -10.11 3.41 38.06
N LYS A 693 -8.90 2.85 37.98
CA LYS A 693 -8.06 2.99 36.78
C LYS A 693 -8.69 2.22 35.62
N PRO A 694 -8.87 2.84 34.44
CA PRO A 694 -9.39 2.15 33.27
C PRO A 694 -8.33 1.19 32.69
N ILE A 695 -8.79 0.16 31.98
CA ILE A 695 -7.92 -0.65 31.12
C ILE A 695 -7.70 0.14 29.84
N ILE A 696 -6.44 0.34 29.48
CA ILE A 696 -6.04 1.12 28.31
C ILE A 696 -5.05 0.28 27.51
N ASP A 697 -5.30 0.16 26.21
CA ASP A 697 -4.32 -0.26 25.23
C ASP A 697 -4.06 0.89 24.26
N VAL A 698 -2.79 1.16 23.98
CA VAL A 698 -2.35 2.22 23.07
C VAL A 698 -1.37 1.62 22.09
N GLY A 699 -1.64 1.78 20.80
CA GLY A 699 -0.82 1.23 19.75
C GLY A 699 -0.50 2.22 18.64
N PRO A 700 0.55 1.96 17.86
CA PRO A 700 0.86 2.75 16.68
C PRO A 700 -0.15 2.60 15.53
N ALA A 701 -0.96 1.53 15.53
CA ALA A 701 -1.93 1.28 14.48
C ALA A 701 -3.12 0.40 14.90
N VAL A 702 -2.95 -0.51 15.86
CA VAL A 702 -4.07 -1.25 16.44
C VAL A 702 -3.93 -1.23 17.95
N ALA A 703 -5.04 -1.03 18.64
CA ALA A 703 -5.18 -1.25 20.06
C ALA A 703 -6.45 -2.08 20.29
N GLY A 704 -6.42 -3.00 21.24
CA GLY A 704 -7.59 -3.83 21.48
C GLY A 704 -7.68 -4.40 22.89
N ILE A 705 -8.89 -4.39 23.43
CA ILE A 705 -9.22 -4.89 24.77
C ILE A 705 -10.32 -5.93 24.60
N VAL A 706 -10.16 -7.11 25.19
CA VAL A 706 -11.21 -8.15 25.20
C VAL A 706 -11.46 -8.59 26.63
N LEU A 707 -12.67 -8.36 27.11
CA LEU A 707 -13.16 -8.71 28.43
C LEU A 707 -14.33 -9.70 28.28
N GLY A 708 -14.35 -10.77 29.08
CA GLY A 708 -15.43 -11.77 29.06
C GLY A 708 -15.34 -12.81 27.94
N ARG A 709 -16.10 -13.92 28.08
CA ARG A 709 -16.01 -15.18 27.31
C ARG A 709 -16.43 -15.07 25.82
N ALA A 710 -15.75 -14.26 25.01
CA ALA A 710 -15.73 -14.53 23.57
C ALA A 710 -14.70 -15.64 23.29
N PRO A 711 -15.03 -16.68 22.50
CA PRO A 711 -14.03 -17.64 22.07
C PRO A 711 -12.99 -16.93 21.18
N PRO A 712 -11.69 -17.21 21.35
CA PRO A 712 -10.67 -16.64 20.49
C PRO A 712 -10.89 -17.07 19.04
N THR A 713 -10.61 -16.16 18.11
CA THR A 713 -10.53 -16.44 16.66
C THR A 713 -9.22 -17.15 16.28
N TYR A 714 -8.38 -17.46 17.26
CA TYR A 714 -7.04 -18.03 17.10
C TYR A 714 -6.85 -19.19 18.10
N GLU A 715 -5.92 -20.10 17.82
CA GLU A 715 -5.73 -21.34 18.59
C GLU A 715 -4.82 -21.16 19.81
N ALA A 716 -3.87 -20.21 19.76
CA ALA A 716 -2.92 -19.97 20.84
C ALA A 716 -2.54 -18.48 21.00
N ALA A 717 -2.22 -18.06 22.23
CA ALA A 717 -1.53 -16.79 22.46
C ALA A 717 -0.11 -17.07 22.99
N ILE A 718 0.90 -16.61 22.26
CA ILE A 718 2.32 -16.82 22.59
C ILE A 718 2.95 -15.47 22.91
N GLY A 719 3.41 -15.30 24.15
CA GLY A 719 4.03 -14.09 24.67
C GLY A 719 5.53 -14.25 24.84
N LEU A 720 6.32 -13.34 24.29
CA LEU A 720 7.75 -13.24 24.56
C LEU A 720 7.97 -12.53 25.91
N LEU A 721 8.86 -13.05 26.75
CA LEU A 721 9.22 -12.49 28.06
C LEU A 721 10.67 -11.97 28.05
N THR A 722 11.62 -12.84 27.72
CA THR A 722 13.05 -12.50 27.68
C THR A 722 13.70 -13.16 26.48
N VAL A 723 14.73 -12.52 25.95
CA VAL A 723 15.63 -13.08 24.92
C VAL A 723 17.04 -12.72 25.32
N LYS A 724 17.89 -13.72 25.46
CA LYS A 724 19.31 -13.52 25.71
C LYS A 724 20.09 -14.23 24.63
N ILE A 725 20.99 -13.50 23.99
CA ILE A 725 21.99 -14.09 23.11
C ILE A 725 23.37 -13.85 23.71
N ALA A 726 24.13 -14.92 23.88
CA ALA A 726 25.48 -14.89 24.44
C ALA A 726 26.42 -15.73 23.59
N SER A 727 27.65 -15.26 23.42
CA SER A 727 28.71 -16.09 22.82
C SER A 727 28.89 -17.35 23.65
N LEU A 728 28.97 -18.49 22.96
CA LEU A 728 29.40 -19.76 23.54
C LEU A 728 30.90 -19.77 23.83
#